data_AF-A0A936F185-F1
#
_entry.id   AF-A0A936F185-F1
#
_cell.length_a   1.000
_cell.length_b   1.000
_cell.length_c   1.000
_cell.angle_alpha   90.00
_cell.angle_beta   90.00
_cell.angle_gamma   90.00
#
_symmetry.space_group_name_H-M   'P 1'
#
loop_
_entity.id
_entity.type
_entity.pdbx_description
1 polymer ?
#
loop_
_entity_poly.entity_id
_entity_poly.type
_entity_poly.pdbx_seq_one_letter_code
_entity_poly.pdbx_strand_id
1 'polypeptide(L)'
;MRDRLGRFEVVRLIGKGAMGEVYLGRDPKLGRDVALKVISAGTAFGDEAQARFEREARAAALLNHPHIVTIYEFGEDDGMHYLAMEFLDGHELEALIREAKSPKGDLLEVLAQVCDGLGYAHGRGVVHRDIKPANVLVTRQGRRLHAKLMDFGVAHMGPSGLTQSGVWMGTVSYMAPEYLDTGRATASSDVFALGVILYEILSGGRKPFQGESTTSVLNCILRHAPEPIRPADLREVPGSLVAVVDRALAKRPEDRYPDAESLGIAIREALRGPVGAPAAAVVPEPAPVRPEPEGSGHRIRVGKGGLGQCLSLKVALRQAKAGSEILVLPGLYRESLVVDKDVAILALGEPGEVIIQASSGPAVLVQAQAVTLRGLTLQGPAQEAVLKVKSGSARMEGGRILGFQDAGVEVESGAQVSLEEVAIGPGAGTALRVRGRGQATLVGTTLQGESGGVEVEAEGRAQLTGCRLMDSRFAGLLALEHSQVVVESSDIGNHACAGVHVLAGANVVLRQCRLVGNPGFGVAVMDRGLATLEGCQVQANGGAGLLIHRGATVQARSCTFSEGRAVGVDCADGGQGVLDTCEISGNAGAGVQVEPGGSLLLVRCGLNEGRDTGLLLMEDSDVTLEECVVRRNARGGVLLAKDAADPVMRGGNRIEDGFLRVDGGGNLVKVTPI
;
A
#
# COMPACT_ATOMS: atom_id res chain seq x y z
N MET A 1 6.54 -59.27 18.12
CA MET A 1 7.41 -58.10 18.34
C MET A 1 8.52 -58.23 17.30
N ARG A 2 8.86 -57.19 16.55
CA ARG A 2 10.01 -57.26 15.63
C ARG A 2 11.28 -57.24 16.48
N ASP A 3 12.21 -58.16 16.26
CA ASP A 3 13.47 -58.20 17.01
C ASP A 3 14.51 -57.21 16.46
N ARG A 4 14.35 -56.79 15.19
CA ARG A 4 15.22 -55.83 14.50
C ARG A 4 14.43 -54.91 13.59
N LEU A 5 15.01 -53.75 13.30
CA LEU A 5 14.54 -52.80 12.30
C LEU A 5 15.76 -52.22 11.57
N GLY A 6 15.92 -52.58 10.30
CA GLY A 6 17.17 -52.35 9.56
C GLY A 6 18.36 -52.98 10.30
N ARG A 7 19.34 -52.15 10.69
CA ARG A 7 20.50 -52.63 11.46
C ARG A 7 20.31 -52.62 12.98
N PHE A 8 19.23 -52.03 13.49
CA PHE A 8 19.06 -51.76 14.91
C PHE A 8 18.33 -52.91 15.59
N GLU A 9 18.76 -53.27 16.80
CA GLU A 9 18.09 -54.25 17.64
C GLU A 9 16.96 -53.56 18.41
N VAL A 10 15.74 -54.08 18.33
CA VAL A 10 14.59 -53.48 19.01
C VAL A 10 14.54 -54.00 20.44
N VAL A 11 14.60 -53.09 21.42
CA VAL A 11 14.65 -53.43 22.85
C VAL A 11 13.24 -53.46 23.44
N ARG A 12 12.48 -52.37 23.29
CA ARG A 12 11.10 -52.25 23.82
C ARG A 12 10.34 -51.11 23.17
N LEU A 13 9.02 -51.18 23.18
CA LEU A 13 8.16 -50.04 22.81
C LEU A 13 8.27 -48.93 23.88
N ILE A 14 8.43 -47.67 23.45
CA ILE A 14 8.53 -46.50 24.33
C ILE A 14 7.41 -45.47 24.09
N GLY A 15 6.73 -45.52 22.96
CA GLY A 15 5.58 -44.65 22.69
C GLY A 15 4.68 -45.19 21.57
N LYS A 16 3.38 -44.94 21.66
CA LYS A 16 2.39 -45.27 20.64
C LYS A 16 1.46 -44.08 20.43
N GLY A 17 1.43 -43.54 19.21
CA GLY A 17 0.65 -42.35 18.87
C GLY A 17 -0.08 -42.47 17.55
N ALA A 18 -0.78 -41.40 17.15
CA ALA A 18 -1.57 -41.34 15.91
C ALA A 18 -0.74 -41.54 14.63
N MET A 19 0.58 -41.33 14.70
CA MET A 19 1.50 -41.37 13.56
C MET A 19 2.44 -42.58 13.53
N GLY A 20 2.25 -43.54 14.46
CA GLY A 20 3.04 -44.77 14.51
C GLY A 20 3.55 -45.13 15.90
N GLU A 21 4.48 -46.08 15.92
CA GLU A 21 5.06 -46.66 17.13
C GLU A 21 6.53 -46.25 17.25
N VAL A 22 6.96 -45.88 18.46
CA VAL A 22 8.35 -45.53 18.77
C VAL A 22 8.93 -46.58 19.69
N TYR A 23 10.05 -47.16 19.29
CA TYR A 23 10.77 -48.20 20.02
C TYR A 23 12.12 -47.68 20.52
N LEU A 24 12.53 -48.10 21.71
CA LEU A 24 13.94 -48.06 22.10
C LEU A 24 14.66 -49.18 21.34
N GLY A 25 15.75 -48.83 20.66
CA GLY A 25 16.63 -49.78 20.00
C GLY A 25 18.09 -49.57 20.36
N ARG A 26 18.96 -50.46 19.88
CA ARG A 26 20.41 -50.39 20.06
C ARG A 26 21.11 -50.49 18.71
N ASP A 27 22.07 -49.61 18.45
CA ASP A 27 22.97 -49.73 17.30
C ASP A 27 24.08 -50.73 17.66
N PRO A 28 24.11 -51.95 17.08
CA PRO A 28 25.08 -52.97 17.46
C PRO A 28 26.50 -52.63 17.03
N LYS A 29 26.69 -51.72 16.06
CA LYS A 29 28.03 -51.30 15.60
C LYS A 29 28.64 -50.24 16.50
N LEU A 30 27.83 -49.28 16.96
CA LEU A 30 28.29 -48.15 17.76
C LEU A 30 28.05 -48.34 19.27
N GLY A 31 27.26 -49.36 19.66
CA GLY A 31 26.97 -49.69 21.06
C GLY A 31 26.09 -48.67 21.79
N ARG A 32 25.39 -47.80 21.06
CA ARG A 32 24.53 -46.73 21.61
C ARG A 32 23.05 -47.07 21.52
N ASP A 33 22.26 -46.50 22.43
CA ASP A 33 20.81 -46.56 22.39
C ASP A 33 20.26 -45.52 21.39
N VAL A 34 19.17 -45.89 20.70
CA VAL A 34 18.50 -45.08 19.69
C VAL A 34 16.98 -45.13 19.87
N ALA A 35 16.29 -44.07 19.49
CA ALA A 35 14.83 -44.11 19.33
C ALA A 35 14.48 -44.44 17.87
N LEU A 36 13.66 -45.45 17.66
CA LEU A 36 13.22 -45.96 16.36
C LEU A 36 11.74 -45.63 16.17
N LYS A 37 11.43 -44.61 15.37
CA LYS A 37 10.05 -44.26 15.03
C LYS A 37 9.65 -44.98 13.75
N VAL A 38 8.73 -45.94 13.87
CA VAL A 38 8.14 -46.67 12.76
C VAL A 38 6.94 -45.87 12.24
N ILE A 39 6.95 -45.56 10.97
CA ILE A 39 5.87 -44.83 10.31
C ILE A 39 4.94 -45.87 9.69
N SER A 40 3.72 -45.97 10.22
CA SER A 40 2.72 -46.82 9.59
C SER A 40 2.32 -46.21 8.26
N ALA A 41 2.63 -46.90 7.16
CA ALA A 41 2.14 -46.56 5.82
C ALA A 41 0.62 -46.77 5.80
N GLY A 42 -0.12 -45.80 6.33
CA GLY A 42 -1.56 -45.74 6.22
C GLY A 42 -1.94 -45.67 4.75
N THR A 43 -2.83 -46.58 4.36
CA THR A 43 -3.44 -46.75 3.04
C THR A 43 -4.07 -45.46 2.48
N ALA A 44 -3.28 -44.49 2.03
CA ALA A 44 -3.76 -43.28 1.33
C ALA A 44 -2.71 -42.41 0.64
N PHE A 45 -1.41 -42.76 0.65
CA PHE A 45 -0.37 -41.90 0.08
C PHE A 45 0.13 -42.48 -1.24
N GLY A 46 -0.22 -41.83 -2.36
CA GLY A 46 0.34 -42.18 -3.68
C GLY A 46 1.84 -41.83 -3.78
N ASP A 47 2.47 -42.26 -4.87
CA ASP A 47 3.93 -42.14 -5.12
C ASP A 47 4.49 -40.71 -4.87
N GLU A 48 3.69 -39.68 -5.16
CA GLU A 48 4.07 -38.27 -4.98
C GLU A 48 4.18 -37.85 -3.50
N ALA A 49 3.33 -38.40 -2.63
CA ALA A 49 3.42 -38.17 -1.20
C ALA A 49 4.66 -38.88 -0.63
N GLN A 50 4.90 -40.14 -0.99
CA GLN A 50 6.10 -40.85 -0.54
C GLN A 50 7.40 -40.13 -0.96
N ALA A 51 7.50 -39.68 -2.21
CA ALA A 51 8.67 -38.91 -2.66
C ALA A 51 8.86 -37.59 -1.89
N ARG A 52 7.77 -36.91 -1.52
CA ARG A 52 7.83 -35.71 -0.68
C ARG A 52 8.25 -36.04 0.76
N PHE A 53 7.79 -37.15 1.31
CA PHE A 53 8.14 -37.63 2.65
C PHE A 53 9.64 -37.84 2.78
N GLU A 54 10.21 -38.59 1.85
CA GLU A 54 11.65 -38.89 1.82
C GLU A 54 12.48 -37.60 1.67
N ARG A 55 12.02 -36.64 0.87
CA ARG A 55 12.69 -35.34 0.71
C ARG A 55 12.69 -34.53 2.01
N GLU A 56 11.56 -34.48 2.71
CA GLU A 56 11.43 -33.75 3.98
C GLU A 56 12.23 -34.43 5.11
N ALA A 57 12.20 -35.78 5.18
CA ALA A 57 13.01 -36.56 6.13
C ALA A 57 14.51 -36.33 5.93
N ARG A 58 14.99 -36.33 4.68
CA ARG A 58 16.40 -36.03 4.35
C ARG A 58 16.80 -34.61 4.75
N ALA A 59 15.93 -33.62 4.52
CA ALA A 59 16.20 -32.23 4.91
C ALA A 59 16.30 -32.08 6.43
N ALA A 60 15.43 -32.75 7.20
CA ALA A 60 15.50 -32.75 8.66
C ALA A 60 16.75 -33.48 9.19
N ALA A 61 17.19 -34.56 8.53
CA ALA A 61 18.38 -35.31 8.94
C ALA A 61 19.70 -34.54 8.79
N LEU A 62 19.72 -33.47 7.99
CA LEU A 62 20.88 -32.58 7.84
C LEU A 62 21.00 -31.55 8.97
N LEU A 63 20.00 -31.45 9.85
CA LEU A 63 20.02 -30.51 10.97
C LEU A 63 20.87 -31.06 12.11
N ASN A 64 21.86 -30.29 12.53
CA ASN A 64 22.70 -30.61 13.70
C ASN A 64 22.78 -29.38 14.62
N HIS A 65 22.02 -29.41 15.70
CA HIS A 65 21.91 -28.31 16.66
C HIS A 65 21.64 -28.86 18.07
N PRO A 66 22.18 -28.26 19.15
CA PRO A 66 21.96 -28.72 20.52
C PRO A 66 20.49 -28.79 20.94
N HIS A 67 19.61 -28.03 20.29
CA HIS A 67 18.17 -27.98 20.59
C HIS A 67 17.27 -28.66 19.54
N ILE A 68 17.85 -29.48 18.66
CA ILE A 68 17.12 -30.33 17.70
C ILE A 68 17.52 -31.78 17.92
N VAL A 69 16.55 -32.69 17.88
CA VAL A 69 16.79 -34.14 17.93
C VAL A 69 17.58 -34.57 16.69
N THR A 70 18.71 -35.21 16.92
CA THR A 70 19.60 -35.71 15.86
C THR A 70 19.02 -36.97 15.25
N ILE A 71 18.78 -36.93 13.94
CA ILE A 71 18.41 -38.11 13.15
C ILE A 71 19.71 -38.77 12.69
N TYR A 72 19.88 -40.04 13.02
CA TYR A 72 21.05 -40.82 12.61
C TYR A 72 20.82 -41.50 11.27
N GLU A 73 19.61 -41.98 11.03
CA GLU A 73 19.29 -42.75 9.83
C GLU A 73 17.80 -42.64 9.51
N PHE A 74 17.51 -42.55 8.21
CA PHE A 74 16.19 -42.83 7.65
C PHE A 74 16.34 -44.05 6.76
N GLY A 75 15.51 -45.07 6.99
CA GLY A 75 15.60 -46.35 6.28
C GLY A 75 14.25 -46.98 6.04
N GLU A 76 14.25 -48.01 5.20
CA GLU A 76 13.10 -48.85 4.89
C GLU A 76 13.44 -50.29 5.28
N ASP A 77 12.51 -50.98 5.94
CA ASP A 77 12.65 -52.38 6.31
C ASP A 77 11.29 -53.11 6.27
N ASP A 78 11.20 -54.17 5.48
CA ASP A 78 9.97 -54.91 5.18
C ASP A 78 8.80 -53.98 4.76
N GLY A 79 9.07 -53.04 3.84
CA GLY A 79 8.08 -52.09 3.33
C GLY A 79 7.61 -51.05 4.36
N MET A 80 8.26 -50.96 5.52
CA MET A 80 7.98 -49.97 6.55
C MET A 80 9.12 -48.97 6.64
N HIS A 81 8.78 -47.69 6.58
CA HIS A 81 9.73 -46.60 6.78
C HIS A 81 9.99 -46.37 8.26
N TYR A 82 11.24 -46.10 8.60
CA TYR A 82 11.64 -45.79 9.97
C TYR A 82 12.67 -44.67 10.07
N LEU A 83 12.62 -43.91 11.16
CA LEU A 83 13.68 -43.00 11.57
C LEU A 83 14.38 -43.53 12.82
N ALA A 84 15.70 -43.67 12.73
CA ALA A 84 16.56 -43.86 13.89
C ALA A 84 17.12 -42.49 14.32
N MET A 85 16.83 -42.10 15.55
CA MET A 85 17.22 -40.82 16.13
C MET A 85 17.87 -40.98 17.51
N GLU A 86 18.48 -39.91 18.02
CA GLU A 86 19.03 -39.92 19.38
C GLU A 86 17.96 -40.27 20.41
N PHE A 87 18.30 -41.16 21.33
CA PHE A 87 17.44 -41.46 22.47
C PHE A 87 17.69 -40.45 23.59
N LEU A 88 16.63 -39.80 24.06
CA LEU A 88 16.68 -38.84 25.17
C LEU A 88 15.84 -39.37 26.33
N ASP A 89 16.46 -39.50 27.50
CA ASP A 89 15.77 -39.86 28.74
C ASP A 89 15.28 -38.57 29.44
N GLY A 90 14.03 -38.21 29.17
CA GLY A 90 13.44 -36.96 29.63
C GLY A 90 11.91 -36.98 29.58
N HIS A 91 11.31 -35.81 29.85
CA HIS A 91 9.87 -35.61 29.83
C HIS A 91 9.47 -34.64 28.72
N GLU A 92 8.29 -34.85 28.14
CA GLU A 92 7.69 -33.90 27.21
C GLU A 92 7.33 -32.58 27.94
N LEU A 93 7.48 -31.44 27.26
CA LEU A 93 7.11 -30.12 27.81
C LEU A 93 5.62 -30.08 28.19
N GLU A 94 4.75 -30.80 27.47
CA GLU A 94 3.33 -30.93 27.81
C GLU A 94 3.12 -31.46 29.24
N ALA A 95 3.86 -32.48 29.64
CA ALA A 95 3.78 -33.05 30.98
C ALA A 95 4.28 -32.05 32.03
N LEU A 96 5.35 -31.31 31.74
CA LEU A 96 5.91 -30.31 32.66
C LEU A 96 4.97 -29.12 32.89
N ILE A 97 4.30 -28.64 31.83
CA ILE A 97 3.29 -27.58 31.92
C ILE A 97 2.09 -28.08 32.76
N ARG A 98 1.59 -29.29 32.46
CA ARG A 98 0.41 -29.87 33.12
C ARG A 98 0.64 -30.15 34.61
N GLU A 99 1.82 -30.65 34.97
CA GLU A 99 2.13 -30.97 36.37
C GLU A 99 2.42 -29.72 37.21
N ALA A 100 2.73 -28.57 36.59
CA ALA A 100 3.06 -27.30 37.24
C ALA A 100 4.13 -27.42 38.34
N LYS A 101 5.04 -28.40 38.22
CA LYS A 101 6.13 -28.66 39.20
C LYS A 101 7.41 -27.89 38.91
N SER A 102 7.53 -27.30 37.73
CA SER A 102 8.70 -26.52 37.31
C SER A 102 8.37 -25.03 37.38
N PRO A 103 9.28 -24.18 37.91
CA PRO A 103 9.10 -22.73 37.89
C PRO A 103 8.87 -22.22 36.47
N LYS A 104 7.98 -21.23 36.28
CA LYS A 104 7.70 -20.68 34.95
C LYS A 104 8.95 -20.12 34.26
N GLY A 105 9.86 -19.51 35.02
CA GLY A 105 11.15 -19.04 34.49
C GLY A 105 11.98 -20.13 33.82
N ASP A 106 12.00 -21.34 34.39
CA ASP A 106 12.73 -22.48 33.82
C ASP A 106 12.05 -22.96 32.51
N LEU A 107 10.72 -23.00 32.48
CA LEU A 107 9.96 -23.37 31.28
C LEU A 107 10.09 -22.34 30.15
N LEU A 108 10.21 -21.06 30.50
CA LEU A 108 10.46 -19.99 29.54
C LEU A 108 11.87 -20.07 28.94
N GLU A 109 12.87 -20.45 29.74
CA GLU A 109 14.21 -20.74 29.20
C GLU A 109 14.21 -21.98 28.30
N VAL A 110 13.44 -23.03 28.64
CA VAL A 110 13.21 -24.18 27.75
C VAL A 110 12.60 -23.71 26.42
N LEU A 111 11.58 -22.83 26.45
CA LEU A 111 10.98 -22.32 25.22
C LEU A 111 11.97 -21.47 24.40
N ALA A 112 12.84 -20.70 25.05
CA ALA A 112 13.90 -19.95 24.37
C ALA A 112 14.94 -20.88 23.72
N GLN A 113 15.29 -22.01 24.35
CA GLN A 113 16.13 -23.04 23.71
C GLN A 113 15.48 -23.65 22.46
N VAL A 114 14.16 -23.90 22.51
CA VAL A 114 13.39 -24.36 21.33
C VAL A 114 13.40 -23.30 20.23
N CYS A 115 13.27 -22.01 20.59
CA CYS A 115 13.38 -20.90 19.65
C CYS A 115 14.74 -20.88 18.93
N ASP A 116 15.85 -21.11 19.64
CA ASP A 116 17.19 -21.19 19.04
C ASP A 116 17.30 -22.35 18.04
N GLY A 117 16.79 -23.53 18.43
CA GLY A 117 16.77 -24.70 17.54
C GLY A 117 15.92 -24.48 16.29
N LEU A 118 14.75 -23.88 16.45
CA LEU A 118 13.85 -23.64 15.34
C LEU A 118 14.38 -22.54 14.39
N GLY A 119 15.02 -21.50 14.94
CA GLY A 119 15.74 -20.49 14.15
C GLY A 119 16.83 -21.11 13.28
N TYR A 120 17.63 -22.03 13.85
CA TYR A 120 18.65 -22.78 13.10
C TYR A 120 18.06 -23.57 11.93
N ALA A 121 16.90 -24.21 12.12
CA ALA A 121 16.21 -24.97 11.08
C ALA A 121 15.63 -24.05 9.99
N HIS A 122 15.00 -22.95 10.37
CA HIS A 122 14.44 -21.95 9.44
C HIS A 122 15.54 -21.34 8.56
N GLY A 123 16.72 -21.05 9.12
CA GLY A 123 17.89 -20.58 8.36
C GLY A 123 18.42 -21.57 7.30
N ARG A 124 17.98 -22.84 7.35
CA ARG A 124 18.28 -23.89 6.36
C ARG A 124 17.08 -24.25 5.49
N GLY A 125 16.01 -23.45 5.54
CA GLY A 125 14.80 -23.64 4.75
C GLY A 125 13.90 -24.78 5.27
N VAL A 126 14.13 -25.28 6.48
CA VAL A 126 13.31 -26.35 7.08
C VAL A 126 12.28 -25.74 8.03
N VAL A 127 10.99 -25.90 7.72
CA VAL A 127 9.85 -25.47 8.56
C VAL A 127 9.29 -26.69 9.31
N HIS A 128 8.97 -26.55 10.59
CA HIS A 128 8.55 -27.67 11.44
C HIS A 128 7.08 -28.07 11.26
N ARG A 129 6.16 -27.10 11.13
CA ARG A 129 4.73 -27.27 10.81
C ARG A 129 3.83 -27.89 11.88
N ASP A 130 4.39 -28.57 12.89
CA ASP A 130 3.67 -29.22 14.00
C ASP A 130 4.31 -28.87 15.36
N ILE A 131 4.49 -27.57 15.63
CA ILE A 131 5.03 -27.11 16.93
C ILE A 131 3.93 -27.22 18.00
N LYS A 132 4.22 -28.00 19.05
CA LYS A 132 3.36 -28.19 20.24
C LYS A 132 4.19 -28.71 21.42
N PRO A 133 3.71 -28.59 22.68
CA PRO A 133 4.47 -29.04 23.85
C PRO A 133 4.84 -30.53 23.84
N ALA A 134 4.02 -31.40 23.24
CA ALA A 134 4.31 -32.83 23.11
C ALA A 134 5.53 -33.14 22.20
N ASN A 135 5.91 -32.22 21.30
CA ASN A 135 7.05 -32.37 20.40
C ASN A 135 8.34 -31.74 20.95
N VAL A 136 8.37 -31.38 22.25
CA VAL A 136 9.55 -30.82 22.91
C VAL A 136 9.95 -31.74 24.06
N LEU A 137 11.12 -32.40 23.94
CA LEU A 137 11.68 -33.23 25.01
C LEU A 137 12.61 -32.40 25.89
N VAL A 138 12.41 -32.52 27.19
CA VAL A 138 13.18 -31.81 28.21
C VAL A 138 13.92 -32.81 29.08
N THR A 139 15.24 -32.72 29.04
CA THR A 139 16.15 -33.50 29.89
C THR A 139 16.76 -32.60 30.96
N ARG A 140 17.42 -33.19 31.95
CA ARG A 140 18.09 -32.45 33.02
C ARG A 140 19.59 -32.66 32.96
N GLN A 141 20.34 -31.56 32.80
CA GLN A 141 21.80 -31.55 32.95
C GLN A 141 22.18 -30.79 34.23
N GLY A 142 22.43 -31.54 35.29
CA GLY A 142 22.63 -30.97 36.63
C GLY A 142 21.40 -30.20 37.10
N ARG A 143 21.54 -28.88 37.32
CA ARG A 143 20.41 -28.01 37.70
C ARG A 143 19.64 -27.42 36.52
N ARG A 144 20.16 -27.50 35.30
CA ARG A 144 19.56 -26.83 34.12
C ARG A 144 18.68 -27.80 33.33
N LEU A 145 17.55 -27.28 32.86
CA LEU A 145 16.74 -27.98 31.86
C LEU A 145 17.37 -27.80 30.48
N HIS A 146 17.37 -28.87 29.71
CA HIS A 146 17.88 -28.88 28.34
C HIS A 146 16.81 -29.44 27.40
N ALA A 147 16.34 -28.59 26.49
CA ALA A 147 15.25 -28.87 25.58
C ALA A 147 15.76 -29.27 24.19
N LYS A 148 15.11 -30.25 23.58
CA LYS A 148 15.31 -30.62 22.18
C LYS A 148 13.97 -30.77 21.47
N LEU A 149 13.86 -30.14 20.31
CA LEU A 149 12.70 -30.22 19.43
C LEU A 149 12.76 -31.50 18.60
N MET A 150 11.66 -32.26 18.56
CA MET A 150 11.54 -33.52 17.80
C MET A 150 10.39 -33.44 16.79
N ASP A 151 10.34 -34.40 15.86
CA ASP A 151 9.21 -34.59 14.95
C ASP A 151 8.94 -33.44 13.97
N PHE A 152 9.98 -33.03 13.23
CA PHE A 152 9.89 -32.06 12.13
C PHE A 152 8.94 -32.51 11.01
N GLY A 153 7.64 -32.29 11.17
CA GLY A 153 6.63 -32.22 10.11
C GLY A 153 6.52 -33.37 9.10
N VAL A 154 7.33 -34.42 9.21
CA VAL A 154 7.52 -35.43 8.15
C VAL A 154 6.20 -36.13 7.84
N ALA A 155 5.27 -36.17 8.80
CA ALA A 155 3.95 -36.78 8.68
C ALA A 155 2.82 -35.84 8.23
N HIS A 156 3.02 -34.52 8.11
CA HIS A 156 1.99 -33.55 7.69
C HIS A 156 2.20 -33.14 6.22
N MET A 157 1.98 -34.09 5.32
CA MET A 157 2.02 -33.85 3.88
C MET A 157 0.64 -33.52 3.34
N GLY A 158 0.28 -32.23 3.41
CA GLY A 158 -0.91 -31.65 2.79
C GLY A 158 -1.94 -31.09 3.78
N PRO A 159 -2.95 -30.34 3.30
CA PRO A 159 -4.09 -29.86 4.11
C PRO A 159 -5.04 -31.01 4.53
N SER A 160 -4.53 -32.23 4.63
CA SER A 160 -5.18 -33.48 5.00
C SER A 160 -5.43 -33.59 6.50
N GLY A 161 -5.61 -32.45 7.18
CA GLY A 161 -6.41 -32.41 8.39
C GLY A 161 -7.87 -32.66 8.05
N LEU A 162 -8.37 -32.21 6.90
CA LEU A 162 -9.77 -32.43 6.52
C LEU A 162 -10.01 -33.88 6.09
N THR A 163 -10.74 -34.65 6.90
CA THR A 163 -11.32 -35.93 6.43
C THR A 163 -12.25 -35.68 5.24
N GLN A 164 -12.57 -36.71 4.44
CA GLN A 164 -13.61 -36.63 3.40
C GLN A 164 -14.99 -36.16 3.96
N SER A 165 -15.15 -36.15 5.28
CA SER A 165 -16.31 -35.64 6.02
C SER A 165 -16.17 -34.20 6.56
N GLY A 166 -15.10 -33.46 6.21
CA GLY A 166 -14.93 -32.07 6.62
C GLY A 166 -14.37 -31.87 8.04
N VAL A 167 -13.86 -32.92 8.69
CA VAL A 167 -13.40 -32.87 10.10
C VAL A 167 -11.88 -32.78 10.14
N TRP A 168 -11.34 -31.80 10.87
CA TRP A 168 -9.91 -31.66 11.11
C TRP A 168 -9.38 -32.78 12.03
N MET A 169 -8.47 -33.61 11.54
CA MET A 169 -7.79 -34.68 12.27
C MET A 169 -6.53 -34.10 12.92
N GLY A 170 -6.64 -33.67 14.19
CA GLY A 170 -5.52 -33.15 14.98
C GLY A 170 -5.88 -31.99 15.91
N THR A 171 -4.96 -31.63 16.80
CA THR A 171 -5.12 -30.50 17.74
C THR A 171 -4.87 -29.18 17.02
N VAL A 172 -5.92 -28.58 16.44
CA VAL A 172 -5.85 -27.30 15.70
C VAL A 172 -5.41 -26.09 16.53
N SER A 173 -5.33 -26.23 17.86
CA SER A 173 -5.08 -25.11 18.79
C SER A 173 -3.74 -24.38 18.60
N TYR A 174 -2.78 -25.01 17.92
CA TYR A 174 -1.45 -24.43 17.66
C TYR A 174 -1.29 -23.94 16.21
N MET A 175 -2.30 -24.17 15.35
CA MET A 175 -2.23 -23.76 13.95
C MET A 175 -2.36 -22.25 13.80
N ALA A 176 -1.50 -21.69 12.96
CA ALA A 176 -1.54 -20.27 12.65
C ALA A 176 -2.71 -19.93 11.69
N PRO A 177 -3.30 -18.73 11.79
CA PRO A 177 -4.43 -18.31 10.94
C PRO A 177 -4.16 -18.46 9.45
N GLU A 178 -2.99 -18.07 8.97
CA GLU A 178 -2.59 -18.19 7.57
C GLU A 178 -2.40 -19.64 7.13
N TYR A 179 -2.04 -20.55 8.05
CA TYR A 179 -1.93 -21.97 7.73
C TYR A 179 -3.32 -22.59 7.55
N LEU A 180 -4.30 -22.17 8.37
CA LEU A 180 -5.70 -22.58 8.23
C LEU A 180 -6.34 -22.07 6.93
N ASP A 181 -5.95 -20.87 6.48
CA ASP A 181 -6.48 -20.23 5.29
C ASP A 181 -5.85 -20.78 3.99
N THR A 182 -4.52 -20.88 3.95
CA THR A 182 -3.78 -21.23 2.72
C THR A 182 -3.42 -22.70 2.61
N GLY A 183 -3.55 -23.47 3.70
CA GLY A 183 -3.07 -24.85 3.79
C GLY A 183 -1.53 -24.99 3.73
N ARG A 184 -0.78 -23.88 3.83
CA ARG A 184 0.68 -23.85 3.77
C ARG A 184 1.29 -23.24 5.04
N ALA A 185 2.04 -24.04 5.79
CA ALA A 185 2.80 -23.57 6.95
C ALA A 185 4.13 -22.92 6.52
N THR A 186 4.51 -21.84 7.20
CA THR A 186 5.76 -21.11 7.01
C THR A 186 6.53 -20.98 8.33
N ALA A 187 7.76 -20.44 8.29
CA ALA A 187 8.52 -20.15 9.50
C ALA A 187 7.72 -19.28 10.51
N SER A 188 6.93 -18.32 10.01
CA SER A 188 6.07 -17.50 10.87
C SER A 188 4.91 -18.28 11.49
N SER A 189 4.44 -19.34 10.83
CA SER A 189 3.42 -20.24 11.40
C SER A 189 3.96 -21.01 12.60
N ASP A 190 5.23 -21.41 12.56
CA ASP A 190 5.93 -22.00 13.70
C ASP A 190 6.11 -20.98 14.85
N VAL A 191 6.39 -19.71 14.55
CA VAL A 191 6.48 -18.62 15.54
C VAL A 191 5.14 -18.42 16.27
N PHE A 192 4.02 -18.50 15.54
CA PHE A 192 2.69 -18.43 16.17
C PHE A 192 2.46 -19.58 17.14
N ALA A 193 2.80 -20.79 16.74
CA ALA A 193 2.67 -21.97 17.59
C ALA A 193 3.55 -21.85 18.85
N LEU A 194 4.78 -21.33 18.74
CA LEU A 194 5.61 -20.98 19.90
C LEU A 194 4.94 -19.93 20.79
N GLY A 195 4.24 -18.95 20.22
CA GLY A 195 3.42 -17.99 20.96
C GLY A 195 2.27 -18.64 21.74
N VAL A 196 1.65 -19.69 21.19
CA VAL A 196 0.62 -20.47 21.90
C VAL A 196 1.23 -21.21 23.08
N ILE A 197 2.41 -21.83 22.91
CA ILE A 197 3.14 -22.50 24.00
C ILE A 197 3.55 -21.48 25.08
N LEU A 198 4.01 -20.29 24.68
CA LEU A 198 4.36 -19.22 25.60
C LEU A 198 3.16 -18.83 26.47
N TYR A 199 1.99 -18.61 25.85
CA TYR A 199 0.75 -18.34 26.58
C TYR A 199 0.39 -19.48 27.54
N GLU A 200 0.57 -20.72 27.12
CA GLU A 200 0.25 -21.90 27.91
C GLU A 200 1.15 -22.03 29.16
N ILE A 201 2.45 -21.77 29.02
CA ILE A 201 3.40 -21.72 30.15
C ILE A 201 2.97 -20.63 31.14
N LEU A 202 2.65 -19.44 30.65
CA LEU A 202 2.28 -18.31 31.52
C LEU A 202 0.96 -18.56 32.23
N SER A 203 -0.04 -19.07 31.53
CA SER A 203 -1.38 -19.31 32.09
C SER A 203 -1.49 -20.60 32.92
N GLY A 204 -0.43 -21.43 32.94
CA GLY A 204 -0.40 -22.70 33.67
C GLY A 204 -1.22 -23.80 33.00
N GLY A 205 -1.22 -23.87 31.66
CA GLY A 205 -1.89 -24.91 30.87
C GLY A 205 -3.16 -24.48 30.16
N ARG A 206 -3.56 -23.20 30.22
CA ARG A 206 -4.71 -22.71 29.44
C ARG A 206 -4.25 -22.33 28.03
N LYS A 207 -5.15 -22.46 27.06
CA LYS A 207 -4.90 -22.05 25.67
C LYS A 207 -5.44 -20.65 25.38
N PRO A 208 -4.83 -19.88 24.46
CA PRO A 208 -5.23 -18.52 24.15
C PRO A 208 -6.56 -18.45 23.37
N PHE A 209 -6.90 -19.51 22.64
CA PHE A 209 -8.14 -19.60 21.86
C PHE A 209 -8.92 -20.84 22.30
N GLN A 210 -10.12 -20.62 22.83
CA GLN A 210 -11.00 -21.68 23.33
C GLN A 210 -12.39 -21.58 22.69
N GLY A 211 -13.14 -22.67 22.72
CA GLY A 211 -14.48 -22.78 22.16
C GLY A 211 -15.07 -24.16 22.42
N GLU A 212 -16.39 -24.26 22.41
CA GLU A 212 -17.12 -25.51 22.72
C GLU A 212 -17.02 -26.57 21.62
N SER A 213 -16.54 -26.18 20.44
CA SER A 213 -16.34 -27.06 19.27
C SER A 213 -15.06 -26.69 18.52
N THR A 214 -14.53 -27.62 17.72
CA THR A 214 -13.36 -27.38 16.86
C THR A 214 -13.56 -26.19 15.92
N THR A 215 -14.77 -26.04 15.36
CA THR A 215 -15.11 -24.91 14.47
C THR A 215 -15.12 -23.57 15.23
N SER A 216 -15.58 -23.56 16.49
CA SER A 216 -15.49 -22.38 17.34
C SER A 216 -14.04 -22.00 17.63
N VAL A 217 -13.19 -22.98 17.93
CA VAL A 217 -11.75 -22.75 18.17
C VAL A 217 -11.08 -22.17 16.92
N LEU A 218 -11.37 -22.72 15.73
CA LEU A 218 -10.86 -22.20 14.46
C LEU A 218 -11.31 -20.75 14.21
N ASN A 219 -12.58 -20.43 14.47
CA ASN A 219 -13.08 -19.06 14.35
C ASN A 219 -12.40 -18.10 15.34
N CYS A 220 -12.09 -18.56 16.56
CA CYS A 220 -11.30 -17.81 17.53
C CYS A 220 -9.86 -17.58 17.04
N ILE A 221 -9.22 -18.62 16.49
CA ILE A 221 -7.89 -18.50 15.88
C ILE A 221 -7.90 -17.52 14.70
N LEU A 222 -8.93 -17.52 13.86
CA LEU A 222 -8.97 -16.65 12.68
C LEU A 222 -9.32 -15.19 13.01
N ARG A 223 -10.25 -14.93 13.94
CA ARG A 223 -10.91 -13.62 14.05
C ARG A 223 -10.81 -12.93 15.40
N HIS A 224 -10.60 -13.66 16.48
CA HIS A 224 -10.68 -13.12 17.83
C HIS A 224 -9.30 -12.93 18.46
N ALA A 225 -9.15 -11.92 19.31
CA ALA A 225 -7.96 -11.75 20.14
C ALA A 225 -7.80 -12.96 21.10
N PRO A 226 -6.56 -13.29 21.52
CA PRO A 226 -6.36 -14.31 22.54
C PRO A 226 -7.05 -13.88 23.84
N GLU A 227 -7.49 -14.87 24.63
CA GLU A 227 -7.95 -14.59 26.00
C GLU A 227 -6.85 -13.84 26.77
N PRO A 228 -7.18 -12.77 27.53
CA PRO A 228 -6.15 -12.04 28.26
C PRO A 228 -5.47 -12.89 29.34
N ILE A 229 -4.14 -12.80 29.43
CA ILE A 229 -3.38 -13.33 30.56
C ILE A 229 -3.81 -12.59 31.83
N ARG A 230 -4.17 -13.34 32.87
CA ARG A 230 -4.66 -12.77 34.13
C ARG A 230 -3.48 -12.29 34.95
N PRO A 231 -3.60 -11.22 35.75
CA PRO A 231 -2.53 -10.79 36.66
C PRO A 231 -2.03 -11.89 37.60
N ALA A 232 -2.93 -12.81 38.00
CA ALA A 232 -2.57 -13.97 38.82
C ALA A 232 -1.65 -14.97 38.11
N ASP A 233 -1.68 -15.04 36.78
CA ASP A 233 -0.83 -15.92 35.98
C ASP A 233 0.64 -15.44 35.99
N LEU A 234 0.88 -14.15 36.27
CA LEU A 234 2.20 -13.51 36.18
C LEU A 234 2.92 -13.42 37.53
N ARG A 235 2.43 -14.03 38.61
CA ARG A 235 3.02 -13.86 39.96
C ARG A 235 4.50 -14.25 40.07
N GLU A 236 4.97 -15.16 39.22
CA GLU A 236 6.35 -15.71 39.26
C GLU A 236 7.27 -15.09 38.20
N VAL A 237 6.74 -14.25 37.30
CA VAL A 237 7.46 -13.79 36.09
C VAL A 237 7.13 -12.35 35.73
N PRO A 238 8.00 -11.62 35.02
CA PRO A 238 7.75 -10.23 34.67
C PRO A 238 6.53 -10.03 33.76
N GLY A 239 5.75 -8.97 34.01
CA GLY A 239 4.58 -8.63 33.19
C GLY A 239 4.90 -8.25 31.74
N SER A 240 6.16 -7.93 31.44
CA SER A 240 6.66 -7.69 30.07
C SER A 240 6.45 -8.89 29.13
N LEU A 241 6.33 -10.11 29.66
CA LEU A 241 6.05 -11.32 28.88
C LEU A 241 4.68 -11.31 28.20
N VAL A 242 3.72 -10.50 28.67
CA VAL A 242 2.41 -10.34 28.01
C VAL A 242 2.59 -9.75 26.61
N ALA A 243 3.44 -8.73 26.47
CA ALA A 243 3.71 -8.12 25.16
C ALA A 243 4.42 -9.09 24.20
N VAL A 244 5.24 -10.00 24.75
CA VAL A 244 5.90 -11.06 23.98
C VAL A 244 4.86 -12.06 23.45
N VAL A 245 3.91 -12.47 24.29
CA VAL A 245 2.80 -13.33 23.87
C VAL A 245 1.94 -12.66 22.81
N ASP A 246 1.51 -11.43 23.05
CA ASP A 246 0.60 -10.72 22.14
C ASP A 246 1.22 -10.56 20.75
N ARG A 247 2.53 -10.26 20.70
CA ARG A 247 3.27 -10.19 19.44
C ARG A 247 3.40 -11.55 18.78
N ALA A 248 3.77 -12.60 19.51
CA ALA A 248 3.91 -13.95 18.95
C ALA A 248 2.57 -14.49 18.41
N LEU A 249 1.45 -14.16 19.07
CA LEU A 249 0.08 -14.56 18.70
C LEU A 249 -0.63 -13.61 17.74
N ALA A 250 0.08 -12.66 17.13
CA ALA A 250 -0.50 -11.78 16.14
C ALA A 250 -1.09 -12.59 14.96
N LYS A 251 -2.29 -12.22 14.51
CA LYS A 251 -3.01 -13.00 13.49
C LYS A 251 -2.29 -13.02 12.15
N ARG A 252 -1.65 -11.91 11.80
CA ARG A 252 -0.87 -11.78 10.58
C ARG A 252 0.59 -12.19 10.83
N PRO A 253 1.18 -13.05 9.98
CA PRO A 253 2.57 -13.48 10.08
C PRO A 253 3.61 -12.37 10.30
N GLU A 254 3.42 -11.25 9.61
CA GLU A 254 4.32 -10.10 9.58
C GLU A 254 4.29 -9.24 10.84
N ASP A 255 3.27 -9.39 11.67
CA ASP A 255 3.14 -8.71 12.97
C ASP A 255 3.80 -9.50 14.11
N ARG A 256 4.26 -10.73 13.84
CA ARG A 256 4.95 -11.60 14.80
C ARG A 256 6.42 -11.22 14.95
N TYR A 257 7.15 -12.03 15.71
CA TYR A 257 8.60 -11.99 15.65
C TYR A 257 9.07 -12.44 14.25
N PRO A 258 10.09 -11.79 13.68
CA PRO A 258 10.54 -12.07 12.32
C PRO A 258 11.02 -13.52 12.13
N ASP A 259 11.55 -14.12 13.20
CA ASP A 259 11.98 -15.50 13.27
C ASP A 259 11.84 -16.03 14.71
N ALA A 260 12.02 -17.35 14.88
CA ALA A 260 11.96 -17.99 16.19
C ALA A 260 13.06 -17.49 17.12
N GLU A 261 14.27 -17.24 16.62
CA GLU A 261 15.41 -16.75 17.43
C GLU A 261 15.09 -15.41 18.11
N SER A 262 14.48 -14.47 17.37
CA SER A 262 14.03 -13.17 17.87
C SER A 262 12.98 -13.29 18.98
N LEU A 263 12.08 -14.28 18.88
CA LEU A 263 11.14 -14.59 19.96
C LEU A 263 11.89 -15.12 21.20
N GLY A 264 12.88 -16.00 21.02
CA GLY A 264 13.72 -16.52 22.10
C GLY A 264 14.51 -15.42 22.83
N ILE A 265 15.11 -14.48 22.08
CA ILE A 265 15.79 -13.30 22.62
C ILE A 265 14.81 -12.47 23.46
N ALA A 266 13.62 -12.17 22.91
CA ALA A 266 12.62 -11.37 23.62
C ALA A 266 12.11 -12.02 24.90
N ILE A 267 11.95 -13.34 24.94
CA ILE A 267 11.60 -14.09 26.16
C ILE A 267 12.70 -13.92 27.22
N ARG A 268 13.98 -14.09 26.85
CA ARG A 268 15.12 -13.95 27.76
C ARG A 268 15.30 -12.53 28.28
N GLU A 269 15.14 -11.53 27.42
CA GLU A 269 15.18 -10.12 27.80
C GLU A 269 14.06 -9.77 28.77
N ALA A 270 12.83 -10.24 28.49
CA ALA A 270 11.69 -10.02 29.36
C ALA A 270 11.90 -10.65 30.76
N LEU A 271 12.55 -11.82 30.83
CA LEU A 271 12.91 -12.50 32.09
C LEU A 271 13.95 -11.75 32.94
N ARG A 272 14.86 -10.99 32.32
CA ARG A 272 15.94 -10.28 33.04
C ARG A 272 15.47 -9.00 33.74
N GLY A 273 14.30 -8.47 33.38
CA GLY A 273 13.82 -7.17 33.86
C GLY A 273 14.68 -5.99 33.37
N PRO A 274 14.34 -4.72 33.68
CA PRO A 274 15.13 -3.58 33.25
C PRO A 274 16.51 -3.60 33.91
N VAL A 275 17.54 -3.94 33.14
CA VAL A 275 18.94 -3.90 33.57
C VAL A 275 19.44 -2.46 33.43
N GLY A 276 19.95 -1.90 34.53
CA GLY A 276 20.49 -0.55 34.62
C GLY A 276 21.63 -0.26 33.63
N ALA A 277 21.74 1.02 33.29
CA ALA A 277 22.77 1.59 32.43
C ALA A 277 24.21 1.36 32.93
N PRO A 278 25.19 1.49 32.01
CA PRO A 278 26.44 2.17 32.36
C PRO A 278 26.83 3.31 31.38
N ALA A 279 27.13 4.44 32.03
CA ALA A 279 28.00 5.59 31.74
C ALA A 279 28.63 5.85 30.35
N ALA A 280 28.36 7.08 29.88
CA ALA A 280 29.27 8.11 29.34
C ALA A 280 30.00 7.89 28.00
N ALA A 281 29.47 8.55 26.96
CA ALA A 281 30.27 9.35 26.03
C ALA A 281 29.62 10.75 25.92
N VAL A 282 30.43 11.79 26.13
CA VAL A 282 30.03 13.19 26.20
C VAL A 282 29.64 13.71 24.81
N VAL A 283 28.45 14.30 24.69
CA VAL A 283 28.00 15.12 23.54
C VAL A 283 27.23 16.32 24.15
N PRO A 284 27.42 17.57 23.69
CA PRO A 284 27.12 18.75 24.51
C PRO A 284 25.62 19.02 24.69
N GLU A 285 25.33 19.64 25.84
CA GLU A 285 24.04 20.02 26.38
C GLU A 285 23.23 20.94 25.42
N PRO A 286 21.96 20.64 25.10
CA PRO A 286 21.05 21.61 24.52
C PRO A 286 20.46 22.51 25.62
N ALA A 287 20.44 23.81 25.34
CA ALA A 287 19.97 24.89 26.19
C ALA A 287 18.55 24.67 26.78
N PRO A 288 18.23 25.28 27.94
CA PRO A 288 16.96 25.06 28.63
C PRO A 288 15.79 25.59 27.80
N VAL A 289 14.88 24.69 27.45
CA VAL A 289 13.58 25.03 26.86
C VAL A 289 12.77 25.78 27.91
N ARG A 290 12.45 27.03 27.61
CA ARG A 290 11.52 27.87 28.40
C ARG A 290 10.12 27.23 28.39
N PRO A 291 9.37 27.28 29.50
CA PRO A 291 7.99 26.85 29.49
C PRO A 291 7.11 27.95 28.90
N GLU A 292 6.35 27.65 27.85
CA GLU A 292 5.18 28.42 27.42
C GLU A 292 4.15 27.45 26.80
N PRO A 293 2.85 27.79 26.78
CA PRO A 293 1.98 28.02 27.92
C PRO A 293 0.88 26.94 27.97
N GLU A 294 0.16 26.85 29.08
CA GLU A 294 -0.98 25.96 29.24
C GLU A 294 -2.13 26.34 28.28
N GLY A 295 -2.34 25.48 27.28
CA GLY A 295 -3.53 25.44 26.43
C GLY A 295 -3.90 23.97 26.20
N SER A 296 -5.09 23.58 26.61
CA SER A 296 -5.57 22.20 26.76
C SER A 296 -5.43 21.31 25.52
N GLY A 297 -4.72 20.19 25.62
CA GLY A 297 -4.75 19.13 24.62
C GLY A 297 -4.23 17.80 25.18
N HIS A 298 -5.03 16.75 25.13
CA HIS A 298 -4.61 15.40 25.52
C HIS A 298 -3.65 14.85 24.45
N ARG A 299 -2.33 14.95 24.71
CA ARG A 299 -1.25 14.50 23.82
C ARG A 299 -0.92 13.03 24.03
N ILE A 300 -0.89 12.26 22.95
CA ILE A 300 -0.50 10.84 22.94
C ILE A 300 0.72 10.66 22.06
N ARG A 301 1.78 10.05 22.59
CA ARG A 301 3.00 9.79 21.81
C ARG A 301 3.04 8.35 21.32
N VAL A 302 3.22 8.15 20.02
CA VAL A 302 3.31 6.85 19.37
C VAL A 302 4.74 6.62 18.91
N GLY A 303 5.30 5.46 19.21
CA GLY A 303 6.65 5.12 18.80
C GLY A 303 6.99 3.67 19.07
N LYS A 304 7.80 3.07 18.21
CA LYS A 304 8.29 1.69 18.38
C LYS A 304 9.47 1.65 19.37
N GLY A 305 9.78 0.47 19.90
CA GLY A 305 10.95 0.28 20.78
C GLY A 305 10.88 1.00 22.13
N GLY A 306 9.68 1.28 22.66
CA GLY A 306 9.51 1.93 23.97
C GLY A 306 9.67 3.45 23.98
N LEU A 307 9.85 4.07 22.81
CA LEU A 307 10.03 5.52 22.70
C LEU A 307 8.70 6.31 22.72
N GLY A 308 7.54 5.64 22.69
CA GLY A 308 6.21 6.25 22.78
C GLY A 308 5.33 5.62 23.85
N GLN A 309 4.27 6.32 24.26
CA GLN A 309 3.21 5.84 25.17
C GLN A 309 2.35 4.74 24.53
N CYS A 310 2.22 4.76 23.20
CA CYS A 310 1.55 3.76 22.39
C CYS A 310 2.51 3.20 21.33
N LEU A 311 2.42 1.91 21.01
CA LEU A 311 3.20 1.29 19.92
C LEU A 311 2.46 1.30 18.57
N SER A 312 1.14 1.56 18.60
CA SER A 312 0.22 1.52 17.46
C SER A 312 -0.59 2.80 17.37
N LEU A 313 -0.79 3.28 16.14
CA LEU A 313 -1.63 4.43 15.83
C LEU A 313 -3.11 4.14 16.09
N LYS A 314 -3.58 2.93 15.80
CA LYS A 314 -4.96 2.49 16.14
C LYS A 314 -5.22 2.55 17.63
N VAL A 315 -4.26 2.14 18.46
CA VAL A 315 -4.39 2.20 19.93
C VAL A 315 -4.47 3.66 20.40
N ALA A 316 -3.58 4.51 19.88
CA ALA A 316 -3.59 5.93 20.19
C ALA A 316 -4.92 6.58 19.78
N LEU A 317 -5.46 6.27 18.60
CA LEU A 317 -6.78 6.76 18.15
C LEU A 317 -7.93 6.30 19.05
N ARG A 318 -7.90 5.07 19.56
CA ARG A 318 -8.91 4.58 20.51
C ARG A 318 -8.85 5.33 21.84
N GLN A 319 -7.65 5.61 22.35
CA GLN A 319 -7.44 6.33 23.61
C GLN A 319 -7.65 7.84 23.48
N ALA A 320 -7.42 8.38 22.28
CA ALA A 320 -7.59 9.79 21.97
C ALA A 320 -9.03 10.25 22.23
N LYS A 321 -9.14 11.43 22.83
CA LYS A 321 -10.38 12.20 22.93
C LYS A 321 -10.46 13.14 21.73
N ALA A 322 -11.66 13.65 21.41
CA ALA A 322 -11.77 14.70 20.41
C ALA A 322 -10.89 15.91 20.81
N GLY A 323 -10.16 16.47 19.85
CA GLY A 323 -9.14 17.51 20.06
C GLY A 323 -7.76 17.00 20.49
N SER A 324 -7.53 15.68 20.55
CA SER A 324 -6.22 15.12 20.90
C SER A 324 -5.17 15.32 19.80
N GLU A 325 -3.92 15.48 20.22
CA GLU A 325 -2.74 15.46 19.35
C GLU A 325 -2.01 14.12 19.51
N ILE A 326 -1.79 13.42 18.41
CA ILE A 326 -1.07 12.16 18.33
C ILE A 326 0.29 12.43 17.68
N LEU A 327 1.35 12.36 18.49
CA LEU A 327 2.72 12.60 18.04
C LEU A 327 3.38 11.28 17.65
N VAL A 328 3.81 11.15 16.40
CA VAL A 328 4.27 9.88 15.82
C VAL A 328 5.77 9.93 15.57
N LEU A 329 6.53 9.10 16.27
CA LEU A 329 7.98 9.00 16.08
C LEU A 329 8.34 8.27 14.77
N PRO A 330 9.57 8.44 14.26
CA PRO A 330 10.06 7.78 13.06
C PRO A 330 9.81 6.27 13.10
N GLY A 331 9.33 5.72 11.99
CA GLY A 331 9.08 4.29 11.85
C GLY A 331 8.04 3.94 10.78
N LEU A 332 8.03 2.66 10.42
CA LEU A 332 7.04 2.08 9.50
C LEU A 332 5.86 1.48 10.30
N TYR A 333 4.69 2.08 10.21
CA TYR A 333 3.44 1.69 10.85
C TYR A 333 2.54 0.98 9.82
N ARG A 334 2.50 -0.36 9.87
CA ARG A 334 1.72 -1.17 8.92
C ARG A 334 0.25 -1.30 9.31
N GLU A 335 -0.45 -0.17 9.32
CA GLU A 335 -1.82 -0.07 9.81
C GLU A 335 -2.70 0.70 8.81
N SER A 336 -3.95 0.28 8.65
CA SER A 336 -5.02 1.09 8.05
C SER A 336 -5.77 1.83 9.15
N LEU A 337 -5.82 3.15 9.09
CA LEU A 337 -6.40 3.99 10.15
C LEU A 337 -7.81 4.41 9.79
N VAL A 338 -8.75 4.24 10.72
CA VAL A 338 -10.07 4.85 10.65
C VAL A 338 -10.10 5.97 11.68
N VAL A 339 -10.28 7.20 11.23
CA VAL A 339 -10.32 8.39 12.08
C VAL A 339 -11.75 8.91 12.12
N ASP A 340 -12.44 8.59 13.21
CA ASP A 340 -13.86 8.84 13.46
C ASP A 340 -14.14 9.97 14.48
N LYS A 341 -13.08 10.67 14.89
CA LYS A 341 -13.09 11.76 15.86
C LYS A 341 -12.06 12.82 15.48
N ASP A 342 -12.29 14.05 15.93
CA ASP A 342 -11.41 15.17 15.59
C ASP A 342 -10.07 15.02 16.31
N VAL A 343 -8.99 14.84 15.54
CA VAL A 343 -7.63 14.65 16.06
C VAL A 343 -6.60 15.21 15.10
N ALA A 344 -5.41 15.52 15.64
CA ALA A 344 -4.24 15.83 14.85
C ALA A 344 -3.21 14.70 14.94
N ILE A 345 -2.76 14.14 13.82
CA ILE A 345 -1.70 13.13 13.74
C ILE A 345 -0.44 13.78 13.14
N LEU A 346 0.58 13.92 13.96
CA LEU A 346 1.76 14.73 13.66
C LEU A 346 3.02 13.86 13.63
N ALA A 347 3.69 13.78 12.49
CA ALA A 347 5.02 13.18 12.42
C ALA A 347 6.03 13.99 13.23
N LEU A 348 6.87 13.30 13.99
CA LEU A 348 8.05 13.84 14.65
C LEU A 348 9.28 13.28 13.92
N GLY A 349 9.88 14.06 13.02
CA GLY A 349 11.04 13.62 12.24
C GLY A 349 11.09 14.28 10.87
N GLU A 350 12.04 13.85 10.05
CA GLU A 350 12.17 14.34 8.68
C GLU A 350 11.08 13.75 7.77
N PRO A 351 10.69 14.45 6.68
CA PRO A 351 9.72 13.92 5.72
C PRO A 351 10.15 12.57 5.15
N GLY A 352 9.29 11.55 5.31
CA GLY A 352 9.59 10.18 4.87
C GLY A 352 9.94 9.20 5.99
N GLU A 353 10.24 9.68 7.19
CA GLU A 353 10.62 8.83 8.31
C GLU A 353 9.43 8.17 9.02
N VAL A 354 8.27 8.81 8.98
CA VAL A 354 7.01 8.26 9.52
C VAL A 354 6.17 7.75 8.35
N ILE A 355 6.15 6.42 8.17
CA ILE A 355 5.46 5.77 7.06
C ILE A 355 4.25 5.01 7.62
N ILE A 356 3.05 5.34 7.18
CA ILE A 356 1.83 4.59 7.46
C ILE A 356 1.50 3.77 6.22
N GLN A 357 1.63 2.45 6.32
CA GLN A 357 1.45 1.51 5.21
C GLN A 357 0.25 0.58 5.45
N ALA A 358 -0.85 0.81 4.75
CA ALA A 358 -1.97 -0.14 4.75
C ALA A 358 -1.73 -1.30 3.78
N SER A 359 -2.10 -2.49 4.23
CA SER A 359 -2.12 -3.72 3.42
C SER A 359 -3.51 -4.08 2.91
N SER A 360 -4.56 -3.52 3.51
CA SER A 360 -5.96 -3.65 3.10
C SER A 360 -6.73 -2.41 3.53
N GLY A 361 -7.65 -1.94 2.67
CA GLY A 361 -8.34 -0.66 2.87
C GLY A 361 -7.43 0.57 2.72
N PRO A 362 -7.98 1.79 2.84
CA PRO A 362 -7.19 3.02 2.84
C PRO A 362 -6.12 3.05 3.94
N ALA A 363 -4.98 3.72 3.69
CA ALA A 363 -4.01 4.01 4.75
C ALA A 363 -4.62 4.88 5.84
N VAL A 364 -5.41 5.87 5.42
CA VAL A 364 -6.21 6.69 6.31
C VAL A 364 -7.61 6.86 5.71
N LEU A 365 -8.62 6.42 6.45
CA LEU A 365 -10.04 6.66 6.19
C LEU A 365 -10.55 7.70 7.19
N VAL A 366 -10.99 8.85 6.70
CA VAL A 366 -11.51 9.95 7.51
C VAL A 366 -13.04 9.94 7.53
N GLN A 367 -13.60 9.93 8.73
CA GLN A 367 -15.03 9.97 9.03
C GLN A 367 -15.32 10.90 10.23
N ALA A 368 -14.62 12.03 10.32
CA ALA A 368 -14.68 12.99 11.42
C ALA A 368 -14.81 14.43 10.91
N GLN A 369 -15.24 15.37 11.76
CA GLN A 369 -15.50 16.75 11.33
C GLN A 369 -14.22 17.46 10.90
N ALA A 370 -13.13 17.28 11.66
CA ALA A 370 -11.84 17.89 11.37
C ALA A 370 -10.66 16.98 11.78
N VAL A 371 -9.91 16.50 10.79
CA VAL A 371 -8.67 15.73 10.99
C VAL A 371 -7.48 16.47 10.42
N THR A 372 -6.41 16.60 11.19
CA THR A 372 -5.14 17.16 10.72
C THR A 372 -4.08 16.07 10.62
N LEU A 373 -3.41 15.97 9.48
CA LEU A 373 -2.30 15.07 9.20
C LEU A 373 -1.08 15.93 8.86
N ARG A 374 0.08 15.69 9.48
CA ARG A 374 1.26 16.52 9.19
C ARG A 374 2.54 15.69 9.08
N GLY A 375 3.27 15.90 7.98
CA GLY A 375 4.58 15.28 7.72
C GLY A 375 4.56 13.75 7.53
N LEU A 376 3.38 13.15 7.37
CA LEU A 376 3.23 11.70 7.26
C LEU A 376 3.51 11.23 5.82
N THR A 377 4.13 10.05 5.70
CA THR A 377 4.16 9.31 4.43
C THR A 377 3.09 8.24 4.45
N LEU A 378 2.10 8.33 3.57
CA LEU A 378 1.02 7.37 3.47
C LEU A 378 1.25 6.44 2.27
N GLN A 379 1.06 5.15 2.49
CA GLN A 379 1.13 4.10 1.48
C GLN A 379 -0.06 3.17 1.64
N GLY A 380 -0.81 2.94 0.58
CA GLY A 380 -2.03 2.12 0.60
C GLY A 380 -1.92 0.92 -0.33
N PRO A 381 -2.85 -0.04 -0.20
CA PRO A 381 -2.90 -1.23 -1.04
C PRO A 381 -3.35 -0.89 -2.46
N ALA A 382 -3.26 -1.86 -3.35
CA ALA A 382 -3.59 -1.66 -4.76
C ALA A 382 -5.07 -1.29 -5.02
N GLN A 383 -6.01 -1.80 -4.23
CA GLN A 383 -7.44 -1.75 -4.60
C GLN A 383 -8.21 -0.56 -4.04
N GLU A 384 -7.58 0.32 -3.25
CA GLU A 384 -8.26 1.40 -2.53
C GLU A 384 -7.44 2.69 -2.57
N ALA A 385 -8.13 3.82 -2.37
CA ALA A 385 -7.45 5.10 -2.21
C ALA A 385 -6.57 5.12 -0.95
N VAL A 386 -5.39 5.76 -1.00
CA VAL A 386 -4.46 5.79 0.15
C VAL A 386 -5.01 6.67 1.27
N LEU A 387 -5.41 7.90 0.94
CA LEU A 387 -6.16 8.77 1.82
C LEU A 387 -7.59 8.89 1.30
N LYS A 388 -8.56 8.38 2.06
CA LYS A 388 -9.97 8.43 1.70
C LYS A 388 -10.74 9.29 2.69
N VAL A 389 -11.36 10.37 2.21
CA VAL A 389 -12.21 11.25 3.02
C VAL A 389 -13.67 10.93 2.68
N LYS A 390 -14.29 10.13 3.56
CA LYS A 390 -15.67 9.67 3.38
C LYS A 390 -16.69 10.68 3.90
N SER A 391 -16.38 11.37 5.00
CA SER A 391 -17.23 12.43 5.55
C SER A 391 -16.43 13.41 6.40
N GLY A 392 -16.88 14.67 6.42
CA GLY A 392 -16.23 15.76 7.18
C GLY A 392 -15.01 16.31 6.45
N SER A 393 -13.96 16.69 7.19
CA SER A 393 -12.78 17.35 6.59
C SER A 393 -11.44 16.76 7.02
N ALA A 394 -10.50 16.73 6.09
CA ALA A 394 -9.11 16.34 6.33
C ALA A 394 -8.15 17.42 5.83
N ARG A 395 -7.22 17.87 6.67
CA ARG A 395 -6.12 18.75 6.29
C ARG A 395 -4.81 17.97 6.35
N MET A 396 -4.05 17.94 5.26
CA MET A 396 -2.71 17.37 5.22
C MET A 396 -1.68 18.46 4.91
N GLU A 397 -0.71 18.63 5.80
CA GLU A 397 0.40 19.58 5.69
C GLU A 397 1.72 18.82 5.52
N GLY A 398 2.38 19.00 4.37
CA GLY A 398 3.60 18.28 4.02
C GLY A 398 3.40 16.77 3.88
N GLY A 399 4.51 16.05 3.76
CA GLY A 399 4.50 14.59 3.66
C GLY A 399 4.26 14.08 2.25
N ARG A 400 4.00 12.77 2.13
CA ARG A 400 3.97 12.07 0.84
C ARG A 400 2.83 11.05 0.79
N ILE A 401 2.24 10.85 -0.38
CA ILE A 401 1.28 9.78 -0.66
C ILE A 401 1.82 8.96 -1.82
N LEU A 402 2.16 7.70 -1.59
CA LEU A 402 2.94 6.89 -2.53
C LEU A 402 2.29 5.52 -2.77
N GLY A 403 2.62 4.91 -3.91
CA GLY A 403 2.36 3.49 -4.16
C GLY A 403 0.89 3.12 -4.39
N PHE A 404 0.03 4.10 -4.68
CA PHE A 404 -1.37 3.85 -5.01
C PHE A 404 -1.54 3.23 -6.39
N GLN A 405 -2.51 2.31 -6.52
CA GLN A 405 -2.92 1.75 -7.83
C GLN A 405 -4.32 2.20 -8.24
N ASP A 406 -5.23 2.49 -7.30
CA ASP A 406 -6.53 3.13 -7.58
C ASP A 406 -6.44 4.66 -7.49
N ALA A 407 -6.29 5.21 -6.28
CA ALA A 407 -6.14 6.65 -6.09
C ALA A 407 -5.18 7.04 -4.95
N GLY A 408 -4.48 8.16 -5.10
CA GLY A 408 -3.70 8.74 -4.00
C GLY A 408 -4.62 9.30 -2.92
N VAL A 409 -5.50 10.19 -3.32
CA VAL A 409 -6.53 10.80 -2.47
C VAL A 409 -7.89 10.64 -3.12
N GLU A 410 -8.89 10.19 -2.35
CA GLU A 410 -10.29 10.16 -2.77
C GLU A 410 -11.16 10.95 -1.80
N VAL A 411 -11.98 11.85 -2.34
CA VAL A 411 -12.94 12.68 -1.59
C VAL A 411 -14.35 12.31 -2.03
N GLU A 412 -15.15 11.80 -1.11
CA GLU A 412 -16.55 11.44 -1.37
C GLU A 412 -17.50 12.65 -1.22
N SER A 413 -18.76 12.45 -1.61
CA SER A 413 -19.78 13.49 -1.61
C SER A 413 -19.98 14.10 -0.22
N GLY A 414 -19.85 15.43 -0.13
CA GLY A 414 -20.03 16.19 1.11
C GLY A 414 -18.80 16.20 2.03
N ALA A 415 -17.71 15.53 1.63
CA ALA A 415 -16.42 15.59 2.32
C ALA A 415 -15.52 16.69 1.75
N GLN A 416 -14.50 17.08 2.52
CA GLN A 416 -13.54 18.12 2.14
C GLN A 416 -12.10 17.69 2.42
N VAL A 417 -11.17 18.05 1.53
CA VAL A 417 -9.73 17.86 1.76
C VAL A 417 -8.97 19.15 1.49
N SER A 418 -7.99 19.46 2.34
CA SER A 418 -7.02 20.53 2.14
C SER A 418 -5.61 19.93 2.14
N LEU A 419 -4.85 20.13 1.07
CA LEU A 419 -3.48 19.62 0.92
C LEU A 419 -2.52 20.78 0.72
N GLU A 420 -1.50 20.87 1.56
CA GLU A 420 -0.52 21.95 1.54
C GLU A 420 0.88 21.36 1.50
N GLU A 421 1.66 21.67 0.45
CA GLU A 421 3.03 21.18 0.25
C GLU A 421 3.15 19.64 0.29
N VAL A 422 2.13 18.93 -0.20
CA VAL A 422 2.09 17.46 -0.24
C VAL A 422 2.63 16.95 -1.58
N ALA A 423 3.40 15.86 -1.56
CA ALA A 423 3.77 15.14 -2.77
C ALA A 423 2.92 13.86 -2.94
N ILE A 424 2.07 13.82 -3.96
CA ILE A 424 1.27 12.65 -4.32
C ILE A 424 1.90 12.00 -5.55
N GLY A 425 2.46 10.81 -5.37
CA GLY A 425 3.03 10.02 -6.45
C GLY A 425 4.56 9.84 -6.35
N PRO A 426 5.11 8.93 -7.17
CA PRO A 426 4.43 8.23 -8.27
C PRO A 426 3.46 7.13 -7.80
N GLY A 427 2.38 6.93 -8.57
CA GLY A 427 1.40 5.86 -8.39
C GLY A 427 0.73 5.49 -9.70
N ALA A 428 0.28 4.24 -9.86
CA ALA A 428 -0.32 3.76 -11.10
C ALA A 428 -1.75 4.29 -11.33
N GLY A 429 -2.43 4.69 -10.25
CA GLY A 429 -3.80 5.22 -10.27
C GLY A 429 -3.90 6.72 -10.55
N THR A 430 -5.03 7.30 -10.17
CA THR A 430 -5.27 8.76 -10.22
C THR A 430 -4.70 9.43 -8.97
N ALA A 431 -3.96 10.53 -9.07
CA ALA A 431 -3.38 11.16 -7.87
C ALA A 431 -4.46 11.73 -6.92
N LEU A 432 -5.45 12.44 -7.46
CA LEU A 432 -6.60 12.96 -6.70
C LEU A 432 -7.92 12.71 -7.44
N ARG A 433 -8.90 12.17 -6.72
CA ARG A 433 -10.27 11.99 -7.18
C ARG A 433 -11.27 12.68 -6.26
N VAL A 434 -12.13 13.52 -6.83
CA VAL A 434 -13.20 14.23 -6.12
C VAL A 434 -14.54 13.86 -6.73
N ARG A 435 -15.43 13.26 -5.92
CA ARG A 435 -16.72 12.74 -6.38
C ARG A 435 -17.88 13.40 -5.65
N GLY A 436 -19.00 13.54 -6.35
CA GLY A 436 -20.22 14.11 -5.76
C GLY A 436 -19.97 15.55 -5.32
N ARG A 437 -20.67 16.03 -4.29
CA ARG A 437 -20.44 17.38 -3.73
C ARG A 437 -19.18 17.48 -2.84
N GLY A 438 -18.17 16.67 -3.12
CA GLY A 438 -16.87 16.72 -2.46
C GLY A 438 -16.08 17.97 -2.83
N GLN A 439 -15.16 18.40 -1.96
CA GLN A 439 -14.33 19.61 -2.18
C GLN A 439 -12.85 19.32 -1.91
N ALA A 440 -11.97 19.83 -2.77
CA ALA A 440 -10.53 19.76 -2.58
C ALA A 440 -9.87 21.13 -2.74
N THR A 441 -8.97 21.48 -1.82
CA THR A 441 -8.12 22.67 -1.92
C THR A 441 -6.66 22.24 -1.83
N LEU A 442 -5.86 22.62 -2.82
CA LEU A 442 -4.45 22.23 -2.93
C LEU A 442 -3.57 23.46 -3.08
N VAL A 443 -2.51 23.52 -2.29
CA VAL A 443 -1.49 24.59 -2.33
C VAL A 443 -0.11 23.94 -2.42
N GLY A 444 0.71 24.34 -3.38
CA GLY A 444 2.09 23.86 -3.51
C GLY A 444 2.23 22.34 -3.69
N THR A 445 1.15 21.67 -4.11
CA THR A 445 1.09 20.20 -4.14
C THR A 445 1.60 19.68 -5.48
N THR A 446 2.42 18.63 -5.44
CA THR A 446 2.87 17.90 -6.65
C THR A 446 2.04 16.65 -6.83
N LEU A 447 1.51 16.42 -8.03
CA LEU A 447 0.64 15.30 -8.37
C LEU A 447 1.19 14.52 -9.56
N GLN A 448 1.42 13.22 -9.35
CA GLN A 448 1.93 12.29 -10.34
C GLN A 448 1.21 10.93 -10.23
N GLY A 449 0.13 10.78 -10.98
CA GLY A 449 -0.60 9.52 -11.14
C GLY A 449 -0.56 9.05 -12.59
N GLU A 450 -0.20 7.79 -12.85
CA GLU A 450 -0.09 7.29 -14.23
C GLU A 450 -1.45 7.27 -14.93
N SER A 451 -2.53 6.94 -14.22
CA SER A 451 -3.89 6.89 -14.81
C SER A 451 -4.53 8.28 -14.92
N GLY A 452 -4.04 9.27 -14.17
CA GLY A 452 -4.51 10.65 -14.21
C GLY A 452 -3.94 11.50 -13.07
N GLY A 453 -3.85 12.81 -13.28
CA GLY A 453 -3.43 13.74 -12.23
C GLY A 453 -4.59 14.01 -11.26
N VAL A 454 -5.54 14.82 -11.70
CA VAL A 454 -6.71 15.25 -10.93
C VAL A 454 -7.98 14.93 -11.69
N GLU A 455 -8.93 14.31 -11.02
CA GLU A 455 -10.24 13.93 -11.57
C GLU A 455 -11.36 14.50 -10.68
N VAL A 456 -12.26 15.29 -11.28
CA VAL A 456 -13.37 15.93 -10.56
C VAL A 456 -14.68 15.68 -11.30
N GLU A 457 -15.60 14.98 -10.64
CA GLU A 457 -16.86 14.52 -11.21
C GLU A 457 -18.07 14.79 -10.30
N ALA A 458 -19.28 14.62 -10.85
CA ALA A 458 -20.57 14.71 -10.19
C ALA A 458 -20.77 15.95 -9.27
N GLU A 459 -20.69 17.17 -9.82
CA GLU A 459 -20.77 18.45 -9.07
C GLU A 459 -19.60 18.72 -8.09
N GLY A 460 -18.52 17.93 -8.15
CA GLY A 460 -17.33 18.09 -7.32
C GLY A 460 -16.63 19.44 -7.53
N ARG A 461 -15.91 19.89 -6.51
CA ARG A 461 -15.18 21.17 -6.55
C ARG A 461 -13.71 20.99 -6.22
N ALA A 462 -12.84 21.60 -7.01
CA ALA A 462 -11.40 21.63 -6.71
C ALA A 462 -10.81 23.02 -6.94
N GLN A 463 -9.94 23.45 -6.02
CA GLN A 463 -9.13 24.65 -6.14
C GLN A 463 -7.66 24.29 -6.00
N LEU A 464 -6.85 24.63 -6.99
CA LEU A 464 -5.43 24.34 -7.04
C LEU A 464 -4.63 25.63 -7.21
N THR A 465 -3.66 25.87 -6.35
CA THR A 465 -2.80 27.06 -6.41
C THR A 465 -1.34 26.65 -6.29
N GLY A 466 -0.49 27.11 -7.22
CA GLY A 466 0.95 26.81 -7.17
C GLY A 466 1.27 25.32 -7.28
N CYS A 467 0.40 24.53 -7.92
CA CYS A 467 0.52 23.09 -7.98
C CYS A 467 1.29 22.63 -9.23
N ARG A 468 1.82 21.41 -9.19
CA ARG A 468 2.52 20.78 -10.32
C ARG A 468 1.87 19.44 -10.66
N LEU A 469 1.29 19.32 -11.84
CA LEU A 469 0.62 18.11 -12.34
C LEU A 469 1.45 17.55 -13.49
N MET A 470 2.06 16.37 -13.33
CA MET A 470 3.03 15.86 -14.30
C MET A 470 2.88 14.38 -14.61
N ASP A 471 3.27 14.02 -15.83
CA ASP A 471 3.63 12.66 -16.26
C ASP A 471 2.51 11.61 -16.15
N SER A 472 1.25 11.99 -16.45
CA SER A 472 0.14 11.03 -16.56
C SER A 472 0.00 10.46 -17.97
N ARG A 473 -0.43 9.19 -18.07
CA ARG A 473 -0.83 8.56 -19.35
C ARG A 473 -2.20 9.03 -19.85
N PHE A 474 -2.95 9.76 -19.03
CA PHE A 474 -4.23 10.35 -19.41
C PHE A 474 -4.17 11.88 -19.36
N ALA A 475 -5.19 12.54 -18.81
CA ALA A 475 -5.21 13.98 -18.62
C ALA A 475 -4.54 14.39 -17.30
N GLY A 476 -3.91 15.56 -17.29
CA GLY A 476 -3.40 16.17 -16.07
C GLY A 476 -4.54 16.58 -15.15
N LEU A 477 -5.53 17.29 -15.69
CA LEU A 477 -6.80 17.59 -15.06
C LEU A 477 -7.95 17.10 -15.93
N LEU A 478 -8.84 16.28 -15.37
CA LEU A 478 -10.09 15.84 -15.96
C LEU A 478 -11.27 16.38 -15.15
N ALA A 479 -12.09 17.22 -15.76
CA ALA A 479 -13.31 17.77 -15.18
C ALA A 479 -14.53 17.29 -15.98
N LEU A 480 -15.45 16.59 -15.33
CA LEU A 480 -16.66 16.04 -15.93
C LEU A 480 -17.90 16.24 -15.05
N GLU A 481 -19.08 15.99 -15.62
CA GLU A 481 -20.37 15.93 -14.90
C GLU A 481 -20.66 17.16 -14.03
N HIS A 482 -20.65 18.34 -14.66
CA HIS A 482 -20.96 19.61 -14.01
C HIS A 482 -20.05 19.98 -12.81
N SER A 483 -18.86 19.41 -12.73
CA SER A 483 -17.86 19.80 -11.74
C SER A 483 -17.34 21.23 -11.93
N GLN A 484 -16.77 21.80 -10.88
CA GLN A 484 -16.20 23.15 -10.88
C GLN A 484 -14.74 23.11 -10.43
N VAL A 485 -13.83 23.56 -11.30
CA VAL A 485 -12.40 23.55 -10.99
C VAL A 485 -11.78 24.92 -11.22
N VAL A 486 -10.99 25.39 -10.26
CA VAL A 486 -10.18 26.60 -10.38
C VAL A 486 -8.72 26.23 -10.21
N VAL A 487 -7.89 26.60 -11.18
CA VAL A 487 -6.45 26.38 -11.15
C VAL A 487 -5.74 27.71 -11.33
N GLU A 488 -4.83 28.03 -10.43
CA GLU A 488 -4.09 29.29 -10.42
C GLU A 488 -2.59 29.02 -10.32
N SER A 489 -1.80 29.73 -11.13
CA SER A 489 -0.33 29.77 -11.05
C SER A 489 0.33 28.39 -10.98
N SER A 490 -0.18 27.44 -11.76
CA SER A 490 0.21 26.02 -11.69
C SER A 490 0.82 25.53 -13.00
N ASP A 491 1.71 24.55 -12.88
CA ASP A 491 2.38 23.88 -14.00
C ASP A 491 1.68 22.56 -14.32
N ILE A 492 1.29 22.35 -15.58
CA ILE A 492 0.61 21.15 -16.06
C ILE A 492 1.34 20.65 -17.32
N GLY A 493 2.04 19.53 -17.24
CA GLY A 493 2.85 19.09 -18.38
C GLY A 493 3.10 17.60 -18.49
N ASN A 494 3.54 17.21 -19.68
CA ASN A 494 3.89 15.83 -20.05
C ASN A 494 2.73 14.82 -19.89
N HIS A 495 1.49 15.24 -20.12
CA HIS A 495 0.32 14.35 -20.09
C HIS A 495 -0.01 13.81 -21.47
N ALA A 496 -0.10 12.48 -21.61
CA ALA A 496 -0.22 11.84 -22.92
C ALA A 496 -1.51 12.21 -23.68
N CYS A 497 -2.63 12.45 -22.99
CA CYS A 497 -3.92 12.78 -23.61
C CYS A 497 -4.17 14.30 -23.69
N ALA A 498 -4.17 14.98 -22.56
CA ALA A 498 -4.36 16.43 -22.52
C ALA A 498 -3.78 17.02 -21.23
N GLY A 499 -3.34 18.28 -21.26
CA GLY A 499 -3.03 19.00 -20.03
C GLY A 499 -4.29 19.16 -19.18
N VAL A 500 -5.33 19.76 -19.76
CA VAL A 500 -6.65 19.94 -19.15
C VAL A 500 -7.73 19.43 -20.10
N HIS A 501 -8.66 18.63 -19.59
CA HIS A 501 -9.78 18.08 -20.34
C HIS A 501 -11.10 18.36 -19.60
N VAL A 502 -12.02 19.08 -20.27
CA VAL A 502 -13.31 19.53 -19.72
C VAL A 502 -14.43 18.92 -20.52
N LEU A 503 -15.32 18.20 -19.85
CA LEU A 503 -16.38 17.39 -20.45
C LEU A 503 -17.72 17.57 -19.72
N ALA A 504 -18.80 17.12 -20.36
CA ALA A 504 -20.11 16.90 -19.74
C ALA A 504 -20.59 18.07 -18.86
N GLY A 505 -20.53 19.28 -19.42
CA GLY A 505 -21.01 20.50 -18.75
C GLY A 505 -20.21 20.96 -17.52
N ALA A 506 -18.99 20.44 -17.31
CA ALA A 506 -18.08 20.93 -16.28
C ALA A 506 -17.58 22.35 -16.58
N ASN A 507 -17.18 23.08 -15.54
CA ASN A 507 -16.68 24.45 -15.63
C ASN A 507 -15.28 24.59 -15.03
N VAL A 508 -14.31 24.98 -15.84
CA VAL A 508 -12.91 25.13 -15.42
C VAL A 508 -12.42 26.56 -15.62
N VAL A 509 -11.78 27.11 -14.60
CA VAL A 509 -11.10 28.41 -14.65
C VAL A 509 -9.60 28.20 -14.47
N LEU A 510 -8.81 28.62 -15.46
CA LEU A 510 -7.35 28.58 -15.44
C LEU A 510 -6.82 30.02 -15.40
N ARG A 511 -5.96 30.33 -14.43
CA ARG A 511 -5.31 31.64 -14.30
C ARG A 511 -3.81 31.48 -14.18
N GLN A 512 -3.05 32.17 -15.03
CA GLN A 512 -1.59 32.21 -14.96
C GLN A 512 -0.95 30.80 -14.97
N CYS A 513 -1.64 29.83 -15.58
CA CYS A 513 -1.17 28.45 -15.66
C CYS A 513 -0.23 28.25 -16.86
N ARG A 514 0.71 27.33 -16.72
CA ARG A 514 1.60 26.87 -17.79
C ARG A 514 1.23 25.44 -18.17
N LEU A 515 0.85 25.24 -19.44
CA LEU A 515 0.46 23.95 -20.01
C LEU A 515 1.45 23.56 -21.12
N VAL A 516 2.41 22.69 -20.81
CA VAL A 516 3.58 22.47 -21.67
C VAL A 516 3.86 21.00 -21.94
N GLY A 517 4.18 20.70 -23.19
CA GLY A 517 4.78 19.41 -23.57
C GLY A 517 3.82 18.23 -23.53
N ASN A 518 2.51 18.45 -23.60
CA ASN A 518 1.52 17.37 -23.63
C ASN A 518 1.47 16.79 -25.06
N PRO A 519 1.74 15.48 -25.28
CA PRO A 519 1.68 14.88 -26.61
C PRO A 519 0.31 14.98 -27.30
N GLY A 520 -0.78 15.02 -26.52
CA GLY A 520 -2.11 15.35 -27.02
C GLY A 520 -2.39 16.85 -26.91
N PHE A 521 -3.52 17.23 -26.33
CA PHE A 521 -3.98 18.61 -26.32
C PHE A 521 -3.38 19.43 -25.17
N GLY A 522 -3.26 20.75 -25.34
CA GLY A 522 -3.00 21.65 -24.22
C GLY A 522 -4.23 21.74 -23.31
N VAL A 523 -5.31 22.31 -23.85
CA VAL A 523 -6.64 22.37 -23.23
C VAL A 523 -7.67 21.84 -24.22
N ALA A 524 -8.45 20.85 -23.82
CA ALA A 524 -9.57 20.31 -24.59
C ALA A 524 -10.88 20.54 -23.85
N VAL A 525 -11.84 21.20 -24.51
CA VAL A 525 -13.18 21.48 -23.97
C VAL A 525 -14.20 20.91 -24.92
N MET A 526 -14.99 19.95 -24.45
CA MET A 526 -15.97 19.24 -25.25
C MET A 526 -17.28 19.01 -24.48
N ASP A 527 -18.30 18.50 -25.17
CA ASP A 527 -19.55 18.02 -24.59
C ASP A 527 -20.24 19.05 -23.68
N ARG A 528 -20.40 20.27 -24.21
CA ARG A 528 -20.97 21.45 -23.51
C ARG A 528 -20.17 21.91 -22.28
N GLY A 529 -18.90 21.52 -22.19
CA GLY A 529 -17.98 22.03 -21.18
C GLY A 529 -17.73 23.54 -21.31
N LEU A 530 -17.38 24.16 -20.19
CA LEU A 530 -17.09 25.59 -20.08
C LEU A 530 -15.66 25.78 -19.60
N ALA A 531 -14.90 26.66 -20.26
CA ALA A 531 -13.58 27.03 -19.77
C ALA A 531 -13.33 28.54 -19.84
N THR A 532 -12.68 29.07 -18.81
CA THR A 532 -12.14 30.43 -18.78
C THR A 532 -10.63 30.36 -18.58
N LEU A 533 -9.86 30.93 -19.50
CA LEU A 533 -8.41 31.00 -19.45
C LEU A 533 -7.97 32.46 -19.34
N GLU A 534 -7.12 32.78 -18.37
CA GLU A 534 -6.61 34.13 -18.16
C GLU A 534 -5.10 34.11 -17.94
N GLY A 535 -4.33 34.71 -18.85
CA GLY A 535 -2.87 34.79 -18.71
C GLY A 535 -2.16 33.44 -18.81
N CYS A 536 -2.77 32.44 -19.46
CA CYS A 536 -2.21 31.09 -19.56
C CYS A 536 -1.18 30.97 -20.69
N GLN A 537 -0.15 30.16 -20.45
CA GLN A 537 0.89 29.81 -21.42
C GLN A 537 0.70 28.37 -21.88
N VAL A 538 0.21 28.15 -23.10
CA VAL A 538 -0.02 26.82 -23.67
C VAL A 538 1.00 26.59 -24.79
N GLN A 539 2.00 25.74 -24.54
CA GLN A 539 3.17 25.65 -25.41
C GLN A 539 3.63 24.23 -25.71
N ALA A 540 4.22 24.03 -26.90
CA ALA A 540 4.91 22.78 -27.27
C ALA A 540 4.07 21.50 -27.12
N ASN A 541 2.75 21.59 -27.34
CA ASN A 541 1.85 20.44 -27.30
C ASN A 541 1.81 19.71 -28.66
N GLY A 542 1.52 18.41 -28.66
CA GLY A 542 1.52 17.60 -29.87
C GLY A 542 0.24 17.71 -30.68
N GLY A 543 -0.91 17.82 -30.01
CA GLY A 543 -2.21 18.18 -30.56
C GLY A 543 -2.47 19.69 -30.49
N ALA A 544 -3.74 20.08 -30.60
CA ALA A 544 -4.13 21.48 -30.54
C ALA A 544 -3.76 22.11 -29.20
N GLY A 545 -3.33 23.38 -29.22
CA GLY A 545 -3.12 24.15 -27.99
C GLY A 545 -4.45 24.32 -27.22
N LEU A 546 -5.49 24.76 -27.92
CA LEU A 546 -6.86 24.82 -27.42
C LEU A 546 -7.81 24.14 -28.40
N LEU A 547 -8.61 23.18 -27.92
CA LEU A 547 -9.68 22.53 -28.67
C LEU A 547 -11.04 22.90 -28.06
N ILE A 548 -11.96 23.39 -28.90
CA ILE A 548 -13.34 23.77 -28.54
C ILE A 548 -14.30 22.99 -29.42
N HIS A 549 -14.98 22.00 -28.85
CA HIS A 549 -15.72 21.02 -29.66
C HIS A 549 -17.07 20.64 -29.03
N ARG A 550 -17.99 20.02 -29.79
CA ARG A 550 -19.26 19.43 -29.27
C ARG A 550 -20.04 20.39 -28.35
N GLY A 551 -20.33 21.59 -28.85
CA GLY A 551 -21.11 22.59 -28.12
C GLY A 551 -20.40 23.22 -26.91
N ALA A 552 -19.08 23.06 -26.77
CA ALA A 552 -18.30 23.70 -25.71
C ALA A 552 -18.27 25.23 -25.83
N THR A 553 -18.05 25.93 -24.72
CA THR A 553 -17.87 27.38 -24.70
C THR A 553 -16.60 27.77 -23.97
N VAL A 554 -15.75 28.57 -24.62
CA VAL A 554 -14.47 29.01 -24.05
C VAL A 554 -14.30 30.52 -24.10
N GLN A 555 -13.80 31.09 -23.01
CA GLN A 555 -13.29 32.46 -22.97
C GLN A 555 -11.80 32.42 -22.67
N ALA A 556 -10.98 33.04 -23.51
CA ALA A 556 -9.54 33.14 -23.28
C ALA A 556 -9.09 34.60 -23.37
N ARG A 557 -8.38 35.08 -22.35
CA ARG A 557 -7.88 36.45 -22.26
C ARG A 557 -6.39 36.45 -21.97
N SER A 558 -5.63 37.22 -22.75
CA SER A 558 -4.19 37.41 -22.53
C SER A 558 -3.40 36.09 -22.51
N CYS A 559 -3.85 35.09 -23.28
CA CYS A 559 -3.23 33.76 -23.32
C CYS A 559 -2.28 33.64 -24.51
N THR A 560 -1.29 32.75 -24.40
CA THR A 560 -0.38 32.42 -25.50
C THR A 560 -0.55 30.96 -25.92
N PHE A 561 -0.71 30.71 -27.22
CA PHE A 561 -0.81 29.37 -27.81
C PHE A 561 0.32 29.19 -28.83
N SER A 562 1.43 28.58 -28.42
CA SER A 562 2.66 28.63 -29.21
C SER A 562 3.42 27.33 -29.37
N GLU A 563 4.20 27.25 -30.45
CA GLU A 563 5.17 26.16 -30.71
C GLU A 563 4.58 24.74 -30.72
N GLY A 564 3.27 24.60 -30.96
CA GLY A 564 2.60 23.31 -31.07
C GLY A 564 2.97 22.55 -32.34
N ARG A 565 2.85 21.22 -32.31
CA ARG A 565 3.05 20.35 -33.49
C ARG A 565 1.81 20.21 -34.37
N ALA A 566 0.68 20.75 -33.93
CA ALA A 566 -0.57 20.81 -34.68
C ALA A 566 -1.04 22.28 -34.79
N VAL A 567 -2.36 22.50 -34.75
CA VAL A 567 -2.99 23.83 -34.76
C VAL A 567 -2.88 24.52 -33.40
N GLY A 568 -2.86 25.86 -33.39
CA GLY A 568 -2.83 26.62 -32.14
C GLY A 568 -4.17 26.56 -31.41
N VAL A 569 -5.25 26.95 -32.08
CA VAL A 569 -6.63 26.91 -31.60
C VAL A 569 -7.50 26.22 -32.65
N ASP A 570 -8.35 25.32 -32.20
CA ASP A 570 -9.28 24.56 -33.04
C ASP A 570 -10.70 24.66 -32.49
N CYS A 571 -11.66 24.95 -33.37
CA CYS A 571 -13.06 25.12 -33.00
C CYS A 571 -13.98 24.44 -34.02
N ALA A 572 -14.84 23.52 -33.55
CA ALA A 572 -15.74 22.75 -34.42
C ALA A 572 -17.02 22.32 -33.70
N ASP A 573 -17.97 21.75 -34.46
CA ASP A 573 -19.10 20.95 -33.94
C ASP A 573 -19.92 21.69 -32.88
N GLY A 574 -20.36 22.91 -33.21
CA GLY A 574 -21.12 23.78 -32.32
C GLY A 574 -20.29 24.47 -31.23
N GLY A 575 -18.97 24.29 -31.23
CA GLY A 575 -18.05 24.97 -30.31
C GLY A 575 -18.09 26.48 -30.47
N GLN A 576 -17.98 27.20 -29.35
CA GLN A 576 -18.02 28.65 -29.30
C GLN A 576 -16.86 29.21 -28.49
N GLY A 577 -16.16 30.21 -29.02
CA GLY A 577 -14.99 30.81 -28.35
C GLY A 577 -14.90 32.31 -28.47
N VAL A 578 -14.50 32.97 -27.38
CA VAL A 578 -14.09 34.38 -27.38
C VAL A 578 -12.64 34.48 -26.93
N LEU A 579 -11.78 34.95 -27.81
CA LEU A 579 -10.36 35.14 -27.55
C LEU A 579 -10.06 36.65 -27.56
N ASP A 580 -9.55 37.18 -26.46
CA ASP A 580 -9.23 38.61 -26.27
C ASP A 580 -7.75 38.79 -25.93
N THR A 581 -7.01 39.53 -26.76
CA THR A 581 -5.61 39.86 -26.51
C THR A 581 -4.72 38.60 -26.40
N CYS A 582 -5.09 37.54 -27.12
CA CYS A 582 -4.32 36.30 -27.18
C CYS A 582 -3.27 36.33 -28.31
N GLU A 583 -2.12 35.72 -28.07
CA GLU A 583 -1.05 35.55 -29.06
C GLU A 583 -0.92 34.09 -29.48
N ILE A 584 -0.99 33.83 -30.78
CA ILE A 584 -0.89 32.51 -31.38
C ILE A 584 0.28 32.50 -32.35
N SER A 585 1.29 31.67 -32.12
CA SER A 585 2.53 31.74 -32.90
C SER A 585 3.35 30.44 -32.99
N GLY A 586 4.13 30.29 -34.06
CA GLY A 586 5.11 29.21 -34.19
C GLY A 586 4.55 27.78 -34.29
N ASN A 587 3.23 27.62 -34.38
CA ASN A 587 2.57 26.32 -34.53
C ASN A 587 2.85 25.71 -35.90
N ALA A 588 2.91 24.37 -35.97
CA ALA A 588 3.19 23.65 -37.21
C ALA A 588 2.00 23.60 -38.17
N GLY A 589 0.77 23.54 -37.63
CA GLY A 589 -0.48 23.75 -38.37
C GLY A 589 -0.93 25.21 -38.34
N ALA A 590 -2.18 25.45 -38.73
CA ALA A 590 -2.77 26.78 -38.69
C ALA A 590 -2.71 27.40 -37.28
N GLY A 591 -2.56 28.72 -37.21
CA GLY A 591 -2.66 29.43 -35.94
C GLY A 591 -4.03 29.19 -35.30
N VAL A 592 -5.08 29.52 -36.04
CA VAL A 592 -6.48 29.23 -35.67
C VAL A 592 -7.13 28.46 -36.81
N GLN A 593 -7.85 27.39 -36.47
CA GLN A 593 -8.66 26.60 -37.38
C GLN A 593 -10.12 26.62 -36.89
N VAL A 594 -11.05 26.89 -37.80
CA VAL A 594 -12.48 26.80 -37.53
C VAL A 594 -13.12 25.85 -38.54
N GLU A 595 -13.52 24.70 -38.00
CA GLU A 595 -14.17 23.60 -38.70
C GLU A 595 -15.70 23.80 -38.75
N PRO A 596 -16.43 22.95 -39.50
CA PRO A 596 -17.88 23.09 -39.63
C PRO A 596 -18.63 23.18 -38.31
N GLY A 597 -19.50 24.18 -38.21
CA GLY A 597 -20.30 24.48 -37.02
C GLY A 597 -19.53 25.17 -35.88
N GLY A 598 -18.24 25.47 -36.04
CA GLY A 598 -17.47 26.25 -35.06
C GLY A 598 -17.74 27.76 -35.17
N SER A 599 -17.76 28.46 -34.03
CA SER A 599 -17.92 29.92 -33.96
C SER A 599 -16.86 30.57 -33.08
N LEU A 600 -16.10 31.53 -33.63
CA LEU A 600 -15.04 32.24 -32.90
C LEU A 600 -15.14 33.76 -33.06
N LEU A 601 -15.01 34.47 -31.95
CA LEU A 601 -14.73 35.90 -31.90
C LEU A 601 -13.30 36.12 -31.42
N LEU A 602 -12.47 36.70 -32.28
CA LEU A 602 -11.09 37.09 -31.99
C LEU A 602 -11.03 38.61 -31.85
N VAL A 603 -10.57 39.10 -30.69
CA VAL A 603 -10.48 40.53 -30.36
C VAL A 603 -9.04 40.86 -29.97
N ARG A 604 -8.42 41.80 -30.67
CA ARG A 604 -7.02 42.23 -30.43
C ARG A 604 -6.01 41.06 -30.40
N CYS A 605 -6.29 40.00 -31.14
CA CYS A 605 -5.42 38.81 -31.18
C CYS A 605 -4.30 38.95 -32.21
N GLY A 606 -3.15 38.37 -31.89
CA GLY A 606 -2.01 38.22 -32.80
C GLY A 606 -1.90 36.79 -33.31
N LEU A 607 -1.95 36.59 -34.63
CA LEU A 607 -1.74 35.29 -35.28
C LEU A 607 -0.49 35.41 -36.15
N ASN A 608 0.65 35.12 -35.53
CA ASN A 608 1.95 35.61 -35.98
C ASN A 608 2.97 34.48 -36.14
N GLU A 609 3.86 34.59 -37.12
CA GLU A 609 5.06 33.72 -37.21
C GLU A 609 4.71 32.21 -37.24
N GLY A 610 3.56 31.85 -37.82
CA GLY A 610 3.11 30.46 -37.99
C GLY A 610 3.83 29.76 -39.14
N ARG A 611 4.00 28.43 -39.02
CA ARG A 611 4.62 27.60 -40.08
C ARG A 611 3.63 27.17 -41.18
N ASP A 612 2.36 27.49 -40.99
CA ASP A 612 1.27 27.28 -41.95
C ASP A 612 0.52 28.60 -42.19
N THR A 613 -0.80 28.60 -42.13
CA THR A 613 -1.66 29.76 -42.30
C THR A 613 -1.99 30.38 -40.95
N GLY A 614 -2.17 31.70 -40.88
CA GLY A 614 -2.64 32.36 -39.66
C GLY A 614 -4.02 31.84 -39.23
N LEU A 615 -5.02 31.98 -40.10
CA LEU A 615 -6.41 31.58 -39.87
C LEU A 615 -6.91 30.68 -41.00
N LEU A 616 -7.46 29.50 -40.68
CA LEU A 616 -8.08 28.56 -41.61
C LEU A 616 -9.57 28.43 -41.31
N LEU A 617 -10.41 28.69 -42.32
CA LEU A 617 -11.87 28.63 -42.21
C LEU A 617 -12.44 27.55 -43.13
N MET A 618 -13.26 26.67 -42.58
CA MET A 618 -13.98 25.63 -43.33
C MET A 618 -15.44 26.02 -43.60
N GLU A 619 -16.13 25.16 -44.33
CA GLU A 619 -17.56 25.25 -44.61
C GLU A 619 -18.35 25.41 -43.30
N ASP A 620 -19.43 26.20 -43.30
CA ASP A 620 -20.29 26.42 -42.13
C ASP A 620 -19.56 26.92 -40.84
N SER A 621 -18.41 27.58 -40.99
CA SER A 621 -17.74 28.28 -39.89
C SER A 621 -18.24 29.72 -39.73
N ASP A 622 -18.31 30.21 -38.49
CA ASP A 622 -18.71 31.59 -38.15
C ASP A 622 -17.57 32.30 -37.41
N VAL A 623 -16.90 33.26 -38.06
CA VAL A 623 -15.74 33.92 -37.46
C VAL A 623 -15.86 35.43 -37.55
N THR A 624 -15.59 36.10 -36.43
CA THR A 624 -15.47 37.55 -36.36
C THR A 624 -14.06 37.94 -35.90
N LEU A 625 -13.41 38.84 -36.65
CA LEU A 625 -12.12 39.44 -36.30
C LEU A 625 -12.30 40.92 -35.93
N GLU A 626 -11.85 41.30 -34.73
CA GLU A 626 -11.86 42.67 -34.25
C GLU A 626 -10.45 43.13 -33.85
N GLU A 627 -9.90 44.13 -34.54
CA GLU A 627 -8.57 44.70 -34.25
C GLU A 627 -7.41 43.68 -34.20
N CYS A 628 -7.52 42.58 -34.94
CA CYS A 628 -6.54 41.51 -34.96
C CYS A 628 -5.36 41.79 -35.90
N VAL A 629 -4.21 41.17 -35.63
CA VAL A 629 -2.99 41.26 -36.44
C VAL A 629 -2.61 39.86 -36.91
N VAL A 630 -2.51 39.67 -38.23
CA VAL A 630 -2.10 38.40 -38.85
C VAL A 630 -0.93 38.69 -39.79
N ARG A 631 0.25 38.15 -39.47
CA ARG A 631 1.47 38.42 -40.25
C ARG A 631 2.53 37.34 -40.10
N ARG A 632 3.40 37.25 -41.12
CA ARG A 632 4.58 36.38 -41.15
C ARG A 632 4.23 34.89 -41.03
N ASN A 633 3.09 34.47 -41.59
CA ASN A 633 2.67 33.08 -41.70
C ASN A 633 3.09 32.49 -43.06
N ALA A 634 3.66 31.28 -43.05
CA ALA A 634 4.33 30.72 -44.23
C ALA A 634 3.40 30.39 -45.41
N ARG A 635 2.13 30.01 -45.15
CA ARG A 635 1.17 29.63 -46.20
C ARG A 635 0.09 30.68 -46.49
N GLY A 636 0.05 31.78 -45.72
CA GLY A 636 -0.90 32.89 -45.93
C GLY A 636 -1.52 33.38 -44.64
N GLY A 637 -2.22 34.51 -44.72
CA GLY A 637 -2.86 35.14 -43.57
C GLY A 637 -4.16 34.44 -43.20
N VAL A 638 -5.12 34.50 -44.12
CA VAL A 638 -6.43 33.85 -44.00
C VAL A 638 -6.63 32.91 -45.19
N LEU A 639 -6.95 31.65 -44.91
CA LEU A 639 -7.25 30.62 -45.90
C LEU A 639 -8.70 30.16 -45.75
N LEU A 640 -9.45 30.26 -46.83
CA LEU A 640 -10.86 29.86 -46.94
C LEU A 640 -10.96 28.55 -47.70
N ALA A 641 -11.64 27.55 -47.13
CA ALA A 641 -12.10 26.40 -47.90
C ALA A 641 -13.06 26.86 -49.02
N LYS A 642 -13.31 25.96 -49.97
CA LYS A 642 -14.02 26.28 -51.22
C LYS A 642 -15.35 26.99 -50.97
N ASP A 643 -16.15 26.43 -50.08
CA ASP A 643 -17.51 26.90 -49.75
C ASP A 643 -17.57 27.58 -48.37
N ALA A 644 -16.42 27.98 -47.81
CA ALA A 644 -16.35 28.73 -46.56
C ALA A 644 -16.77 30.19 -46.75
N ALA A 645 -17.56 30.71 -45.81
CA ALA A 645 -17.93 32.12 -45.75
C ALA A 645 -16.71 33.00 -45.38
N ASP A 646 -16.75 34.26 -45.80
CA ASP A 646 -15.74 35.24 -45.39
C ASP A 646 -15.94 35.60 -43.90
N PRO A 647 -14.86 35.81 -43.12
CA PRO A 647 -14.98 36.24 -41.74
C PRO A 647 -15.53 37.66 -41.66
N VAL A 648 -16.31 37.94 -40.61
CA VAL A 648 -16.79 39.29 -40.32
C VAL A 648 -15.64 40.13 -39.78
N MET A 649 -15.27 41.19 -40.52
CA MET A 649 -14.17 42.08 -40.15
C MET A 649 -14.72 43.33 -39.45
N ARG A 650 -14.26 43.59 -38.21
CA ARG A 650 -14.60 44.78 -37.40
C ARG A 650 -13.34 45.55 -36.96
N GLY A 651 -13.42 46.87 -36.92
CA GLY A 651 -12.30 47.70 -36.48
C GLY A 651 -11.05 47.62 -37.38
N GLY A 652 -9.88 47.94 -36.82
CA GLY A 652 -8.61 48.11 -37.55
C GLY A 652 -7.78 46.83 -37.74
N ASN A 653 -8.37 45.75 -38.26
CA ASN A 653 -7.64 44.50 -38.53
C ASN A 653 -6.46 44.72 -39.50
N ARG A 654 -5.32 44.05 -39.26
CA ARG A 654 -4.14 44.08 -40.14
C ARG A 654 -3.77 42.67 -40.59
N ILE A 655 -4.10 42.33 -41.84
CA ILE A 655 -3.80 41.02 -42.45
C ILE A 655 -2.69 41.22 -43.49
N GLU A 656 -1.43 41.11 -43.08
CA GLU A 656 -0.26 41.40 -43.94
C GLU A 656 0.00 40.28 -44.95
N ASP A 657 -0.37 39.04 -44.62
CA ASP A 657 -0.11 37.85 -45.44
C ASP A 657 -1.24 37.56 -46.46
N GLY A 658 -2.26 38.42 -46.54
CA GLY A 658 -3.36 38.35 -47.52
C GLY A 658 -4.37 37.21 -47.30
N PHE A 659 -5.34 37.13 -48.21
CA PHE A 659 -6.42 36.13 -48.22
C PHE A 659 -6.25 35.15 -49.39
N LEU A 660 -6.50 33.87 -49.11
CA LEU A 660 -6.47 32.76 -50.06
C LEU A 660 -7.79 31.99 -50.00
N ARG A 661 -8.25 31.46 -51.12
CA ARG A 661 -9.40 30.54 -51.21
C ARG A 661 -9.06 29.32 -52.07
N VAL A 662 -9.61 28.17 -51.71
CA VAL A 662 -9.55 26.95 -52.55
C VAL A 662 -10.60 27.06 -53.67
N ASP A 663 -10.19 26.96 -54.93
CA ASP A 663 -11.11 27.02 -56.07
C ASP A 663 -11.82 25.67 -56.34
N GLY A 664 -12.73 25.64 -57.33
CA GLY A 664 -13.46 24.43 -57.71
C GLY A 664 -12.59 23.29 -58.25
N GLY A 665 -11.34 23.56 -58.61
CA GLY A 665 -10.34 22.58 -59.04
C GLY A 665 -9.35 22.19 -57.93
N GLY A 666 -9.51 22.73 -56.71
CA GLY A 666 -8.63 22.46 -55.57
C GLY A 666 -7.36 23.31 -55.53
N ASN A 667 -7.22 24.34 -56.38
CA ASN A 667 -6.06 25.23 -56.38
C ASN A 667 -6.25 26.40 -55.41
N LEU A 668 -5.14 26.92 -54.87
CA LEU A 668 -5.14 28.12 -54.03
C LEU A 668 -5.11 29.37 -54.91
N VAL A 669 -6.14 30.23 -54.77
CA VAL A 669 -6.23 31.52 -55.45
C VAL A 669 -6.24 32.67 -54.45
N LYS A 670 -5.54 33.76 -54.77
CA LYS A 670 -5.61 35.00 -53.98
C LYS A 670 -6.97 35.66 -54.15
N VAL A 671 -7.59 36.05 -53.05
CA VAL A 671 -8.87 36.76 -53.04
C VAL A 671 -8.74 38.08 -52.30
N THR A 672 -9.64 39.01 -52.61
CA THR A 672 -9.85 40.22 -51.79
C THR A 672 -11.04 39.91 -50.89
N PRO A 673 -10.97 40.16 -49.57
CA PRO A 673 -12.13 40.00 -48.69
C PRO A 673 -13.27 40.91 -49.16
N ILE A 674 -14.52 40.41 -49.10
CA ILE A 674 -15.72 41.12 -49.56
C ILE A 674 -16.08 42.28 -48.62
#